data_AF-A0A1F5ZD83-F1
#
_entry.id   AF-A0A1F5ZD83-F1
#
_cell.length_a   1.000
_cell.length_b   1.000
_cell.length_c   1.000
_cell.angle_alpha   90.00
_cell.angle_beta   90.00
_cell.angle_gamma   90.00
#
_symmetry.space_group_name_H-M   'P 1'
#
loop_
_entity.id
_entity.type
_entity.pdbx_description
1 polymer ?
#
loop_
_entity_poly.entity_id
_entity_poly.type
_entity_poly.pdbx_seq_one_letter_code
_entity_poly.pdbx_strand_id
1 'polypeptide(L)'
;MIVIESIIFIAFICLLFLTAEAGLSGVKAGLTGAARLAIHTTVGIGIYILTTYILSFLKLDFLLIPLFILYGGIGLARYRQWKIHFKKIRPGVQHLIILVVATVYAVSMYTSGYINSAGTMYLRSPHHTDALWNIALIRSLVYSFPPEHPAISGELIQGYHFLYNLFLSGFLKYLPVSILRAYFLFFPLLFSVLLVYGLYYLALRITAKTSSAIWGMLMALFGGSFAFIVPIIYGQKISWDDGFGINQPISLLVNPSIVASIVFMLYSLFIYDLYLSSRNQRYALVFMVTSGILVGLKVYAGMIFYGAFTLYAISSLIFQKKSVHLLPAVGMAVIAASVFLPFNARYGFLVYQPFWPPDRMMMGTLDFTMWELKRQTLRMLGSGLGVIKLEAVAFMVFLFGNLGTRILGLMSLKSGDFRHRFFTGQIMIWSAISFLVPLFFIQPIGAFNMIQMYWYFLVFIGLLAGIGLARLFSSRLNKNLKMLLAIILILTTLPSAYEKITQVYLSRKVPALSKDDLEFYNTLSQLGPYSETVLEIPDLPQYSPATIRAWVEATSPIIPALGNKRQFLAGEVVQFKYDDLVSIRPQQIAEIMQPQGMDYISEYTRLKMDQRARQILSEYSIKYIVVRFDRSVWFKNESWVRPVFKNNTGTVYEVVLDY
;
A
#
# COMPACT_ATOMS: atom_id res chain seq x y z
N MET A 1 13.20 14.83 20.38
CA MET A 1 13.12 14.59 18.92
C MET A 1 11.70 14.27 18.46
N ILE A 2 11.08 13.15 18.88
CA ILE A 2 9.73 12.76 18.42
C ILE A 2 8.65 13.85 18.62
N VAL A 3 8.68 14.59 19.73
CA VAL A 3 7.75 15.71 19.98
C VAL A 3 7.89 16.81 18.93
N ILE A 4 9.13 17.15 18.54
CA ILE A 4 9.41 18.18 17.53
C ILE A 4 8.90 17.71 16.17
N GLU A 5 9.21 16.47 15.79
CA GLU A 5 8.72 15.90 14.52
C GLU A 5 7.19 15.82 14.47
N SER A 6 6.53 15.48 15.60
CA SER A 6 5.07 15.51 15.70
C SER A 6 4.51 16.92 15.49
N ILE A 7 5.14 17.95 16.06
CA ILE A 7 4.73 19.35 15.84
C ILE A 7 4.90 19.73 14.37
N ILE A 8 6.03 19.38 13.74
CA ILE A 8 6.29 19.63 12.32
C ILE A 8 5.24 18.92 11.45
N PHE A 9 4.93 17.66 11.75
CA PHE A 9 3.94 16.89 11.01
C PHE A 9 2.53 17.47 11.16
N ILE A 10 2.13 17.89 12.36
CA ILE A 10 0.85 18.56 12.60
C ILE A 10 0.80 19.89 11.83
N ALA A 11 1.87 20.69 11.86
CA ALA A 11 1.95 21.94 11.12
C ALA A 11 1.82 21.70 9.60
N PHE A 12 2.43 20.64 9.08
CA PHE A 12 2.28 20.22 7.69
C PHE A 12 0.84 19.84 7.35
N ILE A 13 0.16 19.04 8.19
CA ILE A 13 -1.27 18.72 7.98
C ILE A 13 -2.13 19.98 7.98
N CYS A 14 -1.88 20.91 8.91
CA CYS A 14 -2.57 22.20 8.93
C CYS A 14 -2.32 22.98 7.64
N LEU A 15 -1.11 22.97 7.09
CA LEU A 15 -0.77 23.60 5.83
C LEU A 15 -1.55 23.00 4.64
N LEU A 16 -1.66 21.67 4.58
CA LEU A 16 -2.45 20.97 3.56
C LEU A 16 -3.94 21.36 3.66
N PHE A 17 -4.50 21.35 4.87
CA PHE A 17 -5.87 21.78 5.12
C PHE A 17 -6.12 23.23 4.69
N LEU A 18 -5.23 24.15 5.06
CA LEU A 18 -5.36 25.58 4.73
C LEU A 18 -5.22 25.82 3.22
N THR A 19 -4.36 25.07 2.54
CA THR A 19 -4.21 25.14 1.08
C THR A 19 -5.51 24.74 0.37
N ALA A 20 -6.15 23.65 0.81
CA ALA A 20 -7.47 23.26 0.29
C ALA A 20 -8.55 24.31 0.61
N GLU A 21 -8.51 24.89 1.81
CA GLU A 21 -9.40 25.98 2.23
C GLU A 21 -9.24 27.21 1.32
N ALA A 22 -8.04 27.55 0.86
CA ALA A 22 -7.83 28.63 -0.08
C ALA A 22 -8.59 28.43 -1.40
N GLY A 23 -8.63 27.20 -1.94
CA GLY A 23 -9.35 26.88 -3.17
C GLY A 23 -10.87 26.73 -3.00
N LEU A 24 -11.31 26.20 -1.86
CA LEU A 24 -12.71 25.87 -1.58
C LEU A 24 -13.48 26.95 -0.80
N SER A 25 -12.77 27.93 -0.23
CA SER A 25 -13.39 29.06 0.48
C SER A 25 -14.35 29.85 -0.41
N GLY A 26 -15.49 30.22 0.18
CA GLY A 26 -16.57 30.94 -0.50
C GLY A 26 -17.66 30.04 -1.07
N VAL A 27 -17.47 28.71 -1.08
CA VAL A 27 -18.54 27.78 -1.48
C VAL A 27 -19.39 27.42 -0.26
N LYS A 28 -20.70 27.71 -0.32
CA LYS A 28 -21.69 27.33 0.72
C LYS A 28 -21.90 25.82 0.72
N ALA A 29 -20.93 25.05 1.22
CA ALA A 29 -20.90 23.60 1.12
C ALA A 29 -21.86 22.87 2.09
N GLY A 30 -22.44 23.55 3.08
CA GLY A 30 -23.08 22.88 4.21
C GLY A 30 -22.14 22.00 5.06
N LEU A 31 -20.87 21.84 4.67
CA LEU A 31 -19.86 21.09 5.40
C LEU A 31 -19.45 21.86 6.66
N THR A 32 -19.60 21.20 7.81
CA THR A 32 -19.19 21.74 9.11
C THR A 32 -18.46 20.68 9.93
N GLY A 33 -17.68 21.14 10.90
CA GLY A 33 -16.98 20.29 11.87
C GLY A 33 -15.98 19.29 11.26
N ALA A 34 -15.93 18.07 11.81
CA ALA A 34 -14.91 17.07 11.48
C ALA A 34 -15.00 16.57 10.02
N ALA A 35 -16.20 16.52 9.43
CA ALA A 35 -16.37 16.16 8.01
C ALA A 35 -15.63 17.15 7.08
N ARG A 36 -15.73 18.46 7.38
CA ARG A 36 -15.01 19.49 6.62
C ARG A 36 -13.51 19.33 6.76
N LEU A 37 -13.02 19.15 7.99
CA LEU A 37 -11.60 18.95 8.27
C LEU A 37 -11.06 17.78 7.43
N ALA A 38 -11.74 16.63 7.47
CA ALA A 38 -11.29 15.45 6.75
C ALA A 38 -11.34 15.60 5.22
N ILE A 39 -12.41 16.21 4.67
CA ILE A 39 -12.50 16.49 3.22
C ILE A 39 -11.38 17.44 2.79
N HIS A 40 -11.21 18.57 3.49
CA HIS A 40 -10.22 19.58 3.13
C HIS A 40 -8.79 19.04 3.28
N THR A 41 -8.50 18.26 4.31
CA THR A 41 -7.20 17.58 4.44
C THR A 41 -6.96 16.64 3.27
N THR A 42 -7.93 15.79 2.89
CA THR A 42 -7.77 14.89 1.73
C THR A 42 -7.57 15.65 0.42
N VAL A 43 -8.31 16.74 0.21
CA VAL A 43 -8.13 17.63 -0.96
C VAL A 43 -6.73 18.25 -0.93
N GLY A 44 -6.27 18.71 0.22
CA GLY A 44 -4.93 19.28 0.41
C GLY A 44 -3.83 18.27 0.07
N ILE A 45 -3.97 17.02 0.52
CA ILE A 45 -3.08 15.91 0.14
C ILE A 45 -3.10 15.70 -1.38
N GLY A 46 -4.28 15.69 -2.01
CA GLY A 46 -4.39 15.48 -3.46
C GLY A 46 -3.73 16.59 -4.28
N ILE A 47 -3.95 17.85 -3.90
CA ILE A 47 -3.29 19.01 -4.50
C ILE A 47 -1.77 18.91 -4.29
N TYR A 48 -1.32 18.52 -3.09
CA TYR A 48 0.10 18.38 -2.78
C TYR A 48 0.79 17.31 -3.60
N ILE A 49 0.15 16.14 -3.76
CA ILE A 49 0.68 15.05 -4.59
C ILE A 49 0.82 15.51 -6.04
N LEU A 50 -0.24 16.09 -6.61
CA LEU A 50 -0.22 16.52 -8.01
C LEU A 50 0.76 17.68 -8.24
N THR A 51 0.86 18.62 -7.29
CA THR A 51 1.81 19.73 -7.37
C THR A 51 3.25 19.22 -7.28
N THR A 52 3.53 18.31 -6.34
CA THR A 52 4.84 17.64 -6.23
C THR A 52 5.18 16.94 -7.55
N TYR A 53 4.25 16.16 -8.10
CA TYR A 53 4.42 15.47 -9.38
C TYR A 53 4.77 16.41 -10.53
N ILE A 54 3.98 17.48 -10.72
CA ILE A 54 4.19 18.45 -11.80
C ILE A 54 5.52 19.19 -11.62
N LEU A 55 5.80 19.70 -10.41
CA LEU A 55 7.03 20.45 -10.15
C LEU A 55 8.27 19.56 -10.29
N SER A 56 8.20 18.29 -9.88
CA SER A 56 9.29 17.34 -10.07
C SER A 56 9.58 17.08 -11.55
N PHE A 57 8.56 16.94 -12.40
CA PHE A 57 8.74 16.87 -13.85
C PHE A 57 9.42 18.11 -14.44
N LEU A 58 9.05 19.29 -13.93
CA LEU A 58 9.60 20.56 -14.37
C LEU A 58 10.96 20.89 -13.74
N LYS A 59 11.48 20.06 -12.83
CA LYS A 59 12.67 20.34 -12.00
C LYS A 59 12.55 21.64 -11.20
N LEU A 60 11.33 21.96 -10.75
CA LEU A 60 10.95 23.13 -9.96
C LEU A 60 10.42 22.75 -8.56
N ASP A 61 10.79 21.58 -8.07
CA ASP A 61 10.31 21.05 -6.80
C ASP A 61 10.67 21.94 -5.60
N PHE A 62 11.73 22.75 -5.68
CA PHE A 62 12.08 23.76 -4.67
C PHE A 62 10.97 24.80 -4.42
N LEU A 63 10.04 24.99 -5.37
CA LEU A 63 8.88 25.89 -5.22
C LEU A 63 7.73 25.27 -4.38
N LEU A 64 7.79 23.97 -4.08
CA LEU A 64 6.69 23.25 -3.44
C LEU A 64 6.27 23.87 -2.10
N ILE A 65 7.21 24.04 -1.17
CA ILE A 65 6.93 24.60 0.17
C ILE A 65 6.53 26.08 0.10
N PRO A 66 7.24 26.96 -0.64
CA PRO A 66 6.81 28.35 -0.82
C PRO A 66 5.38 28.49 -1.35
N LEU A 67 4.99 27.70 -2.35
CA LEU A 67 3.63 27.71 -2.89
C LEU A 67 2.61 27.30 -1.83
N PHE A 68 2.87 26.22 -1.08
CA PHE A 68 1.97 25.77 -0.02
C PHE A 68 1.87 26.78 1.13
N ILE A 69 2.95 27.45 1.51
CA ILE A 69 2.93 28.54 2.49
C ILE A 69 2.08 29.72 1.98
N LEU A 70 2.28 30.12 0.72
CA LEU A 70 1.51 31.21 0.09
C LEU A 70 0.01 30.90 0.06
N TYR A 71 -0.37 29.73 -0.49
CA TYR A 71 -1.77 29.32 -0.54
C TYR A 71 -2.35 29.05 0.86
N GLY A 72 -1.57 28.48 1.77
CA GLY A 72 -1.94 28.31 3.17
C GLY A 72 -2.21 29.65 3.87
N GLY A 73 -1.41 30.68 3.59
CA GLY A 73 -1.61 32.05 4.07
C GLY A 73 -2.91 32.67 3.55
N ILE A 74 -3.22 32.49 2.25
CA ILE A 74 -4.51 32.89 1.67
C ILE A 74 -5.66 32.14 2.36
N GLY A 75 -5.50 30.84 2.56
CA GLY A 75 -6.45 29.99 3.29
C GLY A 75 -6.70 30.50 4.70
N LEU A 76 -5.64 30.86 5.43
CA LEU A 76 -5.72 31.40 6.79
C LEU A 76 -6.41 32.78 6.84
N ALA A 77 -6.09 33.67 5.89
CA ALA A 77 -6.72 34.99 5.78
C ALA A 77 -8.23 34.85 5.56
N ARG A 78 -8.64 33.92 4.69
CA ARG A 78 -10.06 33.60 4.46
C ARG A 78 -10.68 32.87 5.65
N TYR A 79 -9.93 32.00 6.33
CA TYR A 79 -10.38 31.25 7.50
C TYR A 79 -10.80 32.17 8.66
N ARG A 80 -10.16 33.34 8.84
CA ARG A 80 -10.54 34.31 9.88
C ARG A 80 -11.99 34.76 9.80
N GLN A 81 -12.59 34.82 8.61
CA GLN A 81 -14.01 35.16 8.42
C GLN A 81 -14.96 34.02 8.86
N TRP A 82 -14.44 32.84 9.27
CA TRP A 82 -15.19 31.59 9.40
C TRP A 82 -15.15 30.96 10.80
N LYS A 83 -14.61 31.64 11.83
CA LYS A 83 -14.58 31.17 13.25
C LYS A 83 -15.94 30.65 13.77
N ILE A 84 -17.04 31.01 13.12
CA ILE A 84 -18.42 30.56 13.38
C ILE A 84 -18.62 29.04 13.10
N HIS A 85 -17.84 28.43 12.20
CA HIS A 85 -18.06 27.04 11.76
C HIS A 85 -17.35 25.99 12.63
N PHE A 86 -16.20 26.31 13.23
CA PHE A 86 -15.48 25.40 14.14
C PHE A 86 -16.12 25.32 15.53
N LYS A 87 -16.84 26.37 15.97
CA LYS A 87 -17.66 26.35 17.21
C LYS A 87 -18.72 25.25 17.23
N LYS A 88 -18.99 24.58 16.10
CA LYS A 88 -19.94 23.48 15.98
C LYS A 88 -19.33 22.08 16.14
N ILE A 89 -18.01 21.94 16.32
CA ILE A 89 -17.43 20.65 16.72
C ILE A 89 -17.76 20.45 18.21
N ARG A 90 -18.89 19.80 18.48
CA ARG A 90 -19.17 19.27 19.82
C ARG A 90 -18.59 17.86 19.85
N PRO A 91 -17.50 17.60 20.60
CA PRO A 91 -16.92 16.26 20.68
C PRO A 91 -17.93 15.33 21.35
N GLY A 92 -18.71 14.63 20.54
CA GLY A 92 -19.58 13.55 20.99
C GLY A 92 -18.79 12.26 21.16
N VAL A 93 -19.34 11.31 21.91
CA VAL A 93 -18.77 9.97 22.13
C VAL A 93 -18.37 9.29 20.81
N GLN A 94 -19.07 9.57 19.70
CA GLN A 94 -18.72 9.01 18.39
C GLN A 94 -17.31 9.41 17.91
N HIS A 95 -16.88 10.64 18.18
CA HIS A 95 -15.54 11.11 17.76
C HIS A 95 -14.45 10.43 18.58
N LEU A 96 -14.70 10.18 19.87
CA LEU A 96 -13.79 9.37 20.70
C LEU A 96 -13.71 7.94 20.18
N ILE A 97 -14.83 7.31 19.86
CA ILE A 97 -14.86 5.97 19.24
C ILE A 97 -14.04 5.95 17.95
N ILE A 98 -14.22 6.95 17.07
CA ILE A 98 -13.47 7.07 15.82
C ILE A 98 -11.96 7.17 16.09
N LEU A 99 -11.53 8.01 17.02
CA LEU A 99 -10.10 8.17 17.35
C LEU A 99 -9.50 6.89 17.95
N VAL A 100 -10.23 6.21 18.84
CA VAL A 100 -9.80 4.92 19.41
C VAL A 100 -9.68 3.88 18.31
N VAL A 101 -10.71 3.73 17.46
CA VAL A 101 -10.70 2.80 16.33
C VAL A 101 -9.56 3.09 15.36
N ALA A 102 -9.34 4.36 15.01
CA ALA A 102 -8.25 4.76 14.13
C ALA A 102 -6.88 4.43 14.73
N THR A 103 -6.71 4.63 16.04
CA THR A 103 -5.46 4.30 16.74
C THR A 103 -5.23 2.79 16.77
N VAL A 104 -6.26 2.01 17.10
CA VAL A 104 -6.21 0.53 17.10
C VAL A 104 -5.95 -0.03 15.69
N TYR A 105 -6.47 0.63 14.66
CA TYR A 105 -6.18 0.25 13.28
C TYR A 105 -4.73 0.59 12.87
N ALA A 106 -4.23 1.75 13.30
CA ALA A 106 -2.86 2.23 13.05
C ALA A 106 -1.77 1.40 13.74
N VAL A 107 -2.13 0.76 14.85
CA VAL A 107 -1.31 -0.15 15.65
C VAL A 107 -0.68 -1.28 14.81
N SER A 108 -1.27 -1.69 13.69
CA SER A 108 -0.66 -2.67 12.76
C SER A 108 0.70 -2.21 12.18
N MET A 109 0.95 -0.90 12.11
CA MET A 109 2.19 -0.31 11.58
C MET A 109 3.21 0.02 12.69
N TYR A 110 2.74 0.45 13.86
CA TYR A 110 3.57 1.06 14.91
C TYR A 110 4.65 0.16 15.51
N THR A 111 4.43 -1.16 15.48
CA THR A 111 5.40 -2.12 16.01
C THR A 111 6.63 -2.30 15.14
N SER A 112 6.60 -1.81 13.91
CA SER A 112 7.73 -1.88 12.98
C SER A 112 8.47 -0.56 12.94
N GLY A 113 9.79 -0.61 12.78
CA GLY A 113 10.64 0.58 12.86
C GLY A 113 10.85 1.11 14.28
N TYR A 114 10.30 0.44 15.30
CA TYR A 114 10.58 0.73 16.71
C TYR A 114 11.94 0.15 17.11
N ILE A 115 12.78 0.99 17.72
CA ILE A 115 14.08 0.63 18.27
C ILE A 115 13.93 0.49 19.79
N ASN A 116 14.22 -0.68 20.34
CA ASN A 116 14.13 -0.93 21.79
C ASN A 116 15.34 -0.36 22.54
N SER A 117 15.33 -0.48 23.87
CA SER A 117 16.44 -0.03 24.74
C SER A 117 17.77 -0.75 24.47
N ALA A 118 17.73 -1.96 23.91
CA ALA A 118 18.92 -2.71 23.51
C ALA A 118 19.47 -2.29 22.13
N GLY A 119 18.83 -1.33 21.46
CA GLY A 119 19.23 -0.89 20.12
C GLY A 119 18.79 -1.82 18.99
N THR A 120 17.86 -2.75 19.24
CA THR A 120 17.31 -3.65 18.22
C THR A 120 16.08 -3.01 17.57
N MET A 121 16.05 -2.97 16.24
CA MET A 121 14.87 -2.57 15.46
C MET A 121 14.11 -3.80 14.93
N TYR A 122 12.80 -3.84 15.14
CA TYR A 122 11.96 -4.92 14.59
C TYR A 122 11.28 -4.50 13.28
N LEU A 123 11.27 -5.40 12.30
CA LEU A 123 10.51 -5.28 11.05
C LEU A 123 9.49 -6.43 11.00
N ARG A 124 8.25 -6.13 11.39
CA ARG A 124 7.24 -7.16 11.66
C ARG A 124 6.40 -7.47 10.42
N SER A 125 5.95 -8.72 10.29
CA SER A 125 5.05 -9.13 9.19
C SER A 125 5.72 -8.81 7.83
N PRO A 126 5.06 -8.36 6.73
CA PRO A 126 5.78 -8.13 5.48
C PRO A 126 6.63 -6.85 5.49
N HIS A 127 6.77 -6.13 6.61
CA HIS A 127 7.58 -4.90 6.64
C HIS A 127 9.09 -5.16 6.48
N HIS A 128 9.56 -6.39 6.61
CA HIS A 128 10.96 -6.73 6.32
C HIS A 128 11.26 -6.80 4.80
N THR A 129 10.23 -6.78 3.95
CA THR A 129 10.33 -6.69 2.49
C THR A 129 9.61 -5.44 2.00
N ASP A 130 8.27 -5.44 2.01
CA ASP A 130 7.41 -4.44 1.40
C ASP A 130 7.66 -3.02 1.95
N ALA A 131 7.91 -2.89 3.26
CA ALA A 131 8.19 -1.56 3.83
C ALA A 131 9.59 -1.08 3.46
N LEU A 132 10.58 -1.98 3.37
CA LEU A 132 11.92 -1.62 2.90
C LEU A 132 11.87 -1.17 1.44
N TRP A 133 11.13 -1.87 0.58
CA TRP A 133 10.85 -1.42 -0.79
C TRP A 133 10.31 0.01 -0.84
N ASN A 134 9.25 0.28 -0.05
CA ASN A 134 8.61 1.58 -0.05
C ASN A 134 9.53 2.69 0.48
N ILE A 135 10.30 2.42 1.54
CA ILE A 135 11.27 3.36 2.12
C ILE A 135 12.42 3.62 1.14
N ALA A 136 12.93 2.58 0.48
CA ALA A 136 13.94 2.67 -0.56
C ALA A 136 13.47 3.55 -1.73
N LEU A 137 12.23 3.35 -2.19
CA LEU A 137 11.62 4.15 -3.25
C LEU A 137 11.40 5.61 -2.81
N ILE A 138 10.99 5.85 -1.56
CA ILE A 138 10.88 7.21 -1.01
C ILE A 138 12.24 7.91 -1.04
N ARG A 139 13.34 7.24 -0.69
CA ARG A 139 14.69 7.83 -0.75
C ARG A 139 15.13 8.13 -2.18
N SER A 140 14.86 7.22 -3.11
CA SER A 140 15.08 7.45 -4.55
C SER A 140 14.34 8.72 -5.02
N LEU A 141 13.07 8.87 -4.62
CA LEU A 141 12.23 10.04 -4.96
C LEU A 141 12.67 11.36 -4.30
N VAL A 142 13.26 11.33 -3.10
CA VAL A 142 13.83 12.52 -2.47
C VAL A 142 14.99 13.06 -3.33
N TYR A 143 15.78 12.15 -3.90
CA TYR A 143 16.97 12.48 -4.70
C TYR A 143 16.63 12.84 -6.16
N SER A 144 15.85 12.01 -6.85
CA SER A 144 15.62 12.13 -8.28
C SER A 144 14.18 11.84 -8.68
N PHE A 145 13.71 12.55 -9.70
CA PHE A 145 12.45 12.29 -10.39
C PHE A 145 12.65 12.36 -11.92
N PRO A 146 12.18 11.40 -12.72
CA PRO A 146 11.57 10.12 -12.35
C PRO A 146 12.38 9.28 -11.35
N PRO A 147 11.71 8.47 -10.50
CA PRO A 147 12.41 7.62 -9.54
C PRO A 147 13.28 6.57 -10.24
N GLU A 148 14.50 6.42 -9.74
CA GLU A 148 15.34 5.28 -10.06
C GLU A 148 14.85 4.02 -9.32
N HIS A 149 15.08 2.86 -9.93
CA HIS A 149 14.78 1.56 -9.37
C HIS A 149 15.66 1.32 -8.15
N PRO A 150 15.11 1.23 -6.92
CA PRO A 150 15.95 1.22 -5.72
C PRO A 150 16.87 0.00 -5.64
N ALA A 151 16.45 -1.13 -6.24
CA ALA A 151 17.21 -2.37 -6.24
C ALA A 151 18.11 -2.58 -7.48
N ILE A 152 18.13 -1.64 -8.45
CA ILE A 152 18.95 -1.75 -9.66
C ILE A 152 19.48 -0.36 -10.03
N SER A 153 20.73 -0.09 -9.69
CA SER A 153 21.33 1.23 -9.94
C SER A 153 21.35 1.60 -11.42
N GLY A 154 21.05 2.86 -11.72
CA GLY A 154 21.09 3.40 -13.10
C GLY A 154 19.81 3.16 -13.91
N GLU A 155 18.85 2.40 -13.40
CA GLU A 155 17.58 2.14 -14.08
C GLU A 155 16.45 3.00 -13.53
N LEU A 156 15.52 3.43 -14.39
CA LEU A 156 14.29 4.10 -13.96
C LEU A 156 13.21 3.08 -13.65
N ILE A 157 12.45 3.27 -12.57
CA ILE A 157 11.32 2.40 -12.25
C ILE A 157 10.20 2.55 -13.31
N GLN A 158 9.61 1.44 -13.70
CA GLN A 158 8.51 1.34 -14.67
C GLN A 158 7.51 0.28 -14.21
N GLY A 159 6.26 0.39 -14.67
CA GLY A 159 5.20 -0.55 -14.30
C GLY A 159 4.79 -0.46 -12.82
N TYR A 160 5.06 0.66 -12.15
CA TYR A 160 4.82 0.85 -10.72
C TYR A 160 4.01 2.12 -10.42
N HIS A 161 3.21 2.08 -9.34
CA HIS A 161 2.40 3.19 -8.85
C HIS A 161 3.06 3.79 -7.59
N PHE A 162 3.68 4.97 -7.70
CA PHE A 162 4.51 5.53 -6.64
C PHE A 162 3.95 6.82 -6.04
N LEU A 163 2.72 7.26 -6.32
CA LEU A 163 2.26 8.57 -5.82
C LEU A 163 2.13 8.62 -4.29
N TYR A 164 1.89 7.47 -3.63
CA TYR A 164 1.96 7.40 -2.17
C TYR A 164 3.40 7.67 -1.69
N ASN A 165 4.40 7.06 -2.32
CA ASN A 165 5.81 7.30 -2.02
C ASN A 165 6.22 8.75 -2.35
N LEU A 166 5.68 9.31 -3.44
CA LEU A 166 5.90 10.70 -3.84
C LEU A 166 5.39 11.67 -2.78
N PHE A 167 4.21 11.42 -2.23
CA PHE A 167 3.66 12.21 -1.13
C PHE A 167 4.64 12.28 0.06
N LEU A 168 5.14 11.12 0.49
CA LEU A 168 6.08 11.01 1.60
C LEU A 168 7.43 11.65 1.27
N SER A 169 7.93 11.46 0.04
CA SER A 169 9.21 12.03 -0.41
C SER A 169 9.18 13.56 -0.45
N GLY A 170 8.10 14.17 -0.93
CA GLY A 170 7.94 15.62 -0.93
C GLY A 170 7.98 16.18 0.49
N PHE A 171 7.37 15.48 1.45
CA PHE A 171 7.39 15.86 2.86
C PHE A 171 8.80 15.76 3.45
N LEU A 172 9.47 14.62 3.24
CA LEU A 172 10.80 14.33 3.80
C LEU A 172 11.94 15.12 3.14
N LYS A 173 11.76 15.57 1.89
CA LYS A 173 12.75 16.37 1.18
C LYS A 173 13.00 17.72 1.86
N TYR A 174 11.99 18.30 2.49
CA TYR A 174 12.05 19.65 3.05
C TYR A 174 11.95 19.72 4.57
N LEU A 175 11.49 18.66 5.23
CA LEU A 175 11.22 18.66 6.67
C LEU A 175 12.12 17.64 7.39
N PRO A 176 12.75 18.02 8.52
CA PRO A 176 13.70 17.19 9.23
C PRO A 176 12.97 16.14 10.09
N VAL A 177 12.31 15.19 9.44
CA VAL A 177 11.57 14.10 10.07
C VAL A 177 12.17 12.76 9.68
N SER A 178 12.34 11.87 10.65
CA SER A 178 12.79 10.50 10.38
C SER A 178 11.86 9.80 9.40
N ILE A 179 12.43 9.24 8.32
CA ILE A 179 11.69 8.44 7.33
C ILE A 179 10.93 7.27 7.96
N LEU A 180 11.52 6.62 8.97
CA LEU A 180 10.89 5.50 9.68
C LEU A 180 9.65 5.97 10.44
N ARG A 181 9.71 7.12 11.12
CA ARG A 181 8.56 7.68 11.85
C ARG A 181 7.50 8.22 10.90
N ALA A 182 7.90 8.84 9.79
CA ALA A 182 6.96 9.23 8.75
C ALA A 182 6.19 8.00 8.22
N TYR A 183 6.92 6.95 7.83
CA TYR A 183 6.35 5.76 7.20
C TYR A 183 5.53 4.87 8.15
N PHE A 184 6.01 4.60 9.37
CA PHE A 184 5.36 3.68 10.31
C PHE A 184 4.42 4.34 11.31
N LEU A 185 4.59 5.62 11.63
CA LEU A 185 3.82 6.29 12.68
C LEU A 185 2.88 7.37 12.13
N PHE A 186 3.44 8.40 11.50
CA PHE A 186 2.69 9.62 11.20
C PHE A 186 1.68 9.46 10.06
N PHE A 187 2.12 8.97 8.88
CA PHE A 187 1.22 8.80 7.74
C PHE A 187 0.19 7.69 7.95
N PRO A 188 0.53 6.51 8.54
CA PRO A 188 -0.47 5.51 8.88
C PRO A 188 -1.56 6.02 9.82
N LEU A 189 -1.22 6.81 10.85
CA LEU A 189 -2.21 7.42 11.72
C LEU A 189 -3.13 8.38 10.96
N LEU A 190 -2.55 9.26 10.14
CA LEU A 190 -3.30 10.21 9.34
C LEU A 190 -4.32 9.51 8.43
N PHE A 191 -3.86 8.53 7.65
CA PHE A 191 -4.74 7.80 6.73
C PHE A 191 -5.74 6.90 7.45
N SER A 192 -5.39 6.35 8.61
CA SER A 192 -6.33 5.62 9.48
C SER A 192 -7.46 6.55 9.97
N VAL A 193 -7.12 7.73 10.51
CA VAL A 193 -8.12 8.70 10.96
C VAL A 193 -9.03 9.13 9.80
N LEU A 194 -8.47 9.45 8.63
CA LEU A 194 -9.24 9.81 7.44
C LEU A 194 -10.13 8.65 6.96
N LEU A 195 -9.65 7.40 6.98
CA LEU A 195 -10.43 6.24 6.57
C LEU A 195 -11.63 6.01 7.51
N VAL A 196 -11.38 6.00 8.82
CA VAL A 196 -12.40 5.75 9.84
C VAL A 196 -13.48 6.83 9.80
N TYR A 197 -13.08 8.11 9.71
CA TYR A 197 -14.04 9.21 9.51
C TYR A 197 -14.81 9.08 8.20
N GLY A 198 -14.14 8.75 7.09
CA GLY A 198 -14.76 8.59 5.78
C GLY A 198 -15.83 7.50 5.79
N LEU A 199 -15.52 6.33 6.35
CA LEU A 199 -16.46 5.20 6.48
C LEU A 199 -17.65 5.54 7.38
N TYR A 200 -17.38 6.15 8.56
CA TYR A 200 -18.44 6.58 9.47
C TYR A 200 -19.39 7.57 8.80
N TYR A 201 -18.86 8.63 8.18
CA TYR A 201 -19.69 9.63 7.51
C TYR A 201 -20.43 9.07 6.31
N LEU A 202 -19.85 8.10 5.60
CA LEU A 202 -20.50 7.47 4.46
C LEU A 202 -21.71 6.67 4.91
N ALA A 203 -21.56 5.81 5.93
CA ALA A 203 -22.69 5.07 6.47
C ALA A 203 -23.72 5.98 7.14
N LEU A 204 -23.30 7.07 7.79
CA LEU A 204 -24.20 8.10 8.30
C LEU A 204 -24.96 8.79 7.18
N ARG A 205 -24.32 9.10 6.05
CA ARG A 205 -24.98 9.70 4.89
C ARG A 205 -25.95 8.72 4.25
N ILE A 206 -25.60 7.44 4.14
CA ILE A 206 -26.46 6.39 3.57
C ILE A 206 -27.74 6.20 4.41
N THR A 207 -27.64 6.20 5.74
CA THR A 207 -28.73 5.76 6.64
C THR A 207 -29.36 6.86 7.49
N ALA A 208 -28.68 7.99 7.66
CA ALA A 208 -28.97 9.04 8.65
C ALA A 208 -29.00 8.54 10.11
N LYS A 209 -28.40 7.37 10.42
CA LYS A 209 -28.40 6.77 11.75
C LYS A 209 -26.98 6.56 12.29
N THR A 210 -26.71 7.11 13.47
CA THR A 210 -25.41 6.97 14.14
C THR A 210 -25.04 5.52 14.44
N SER A 211 -26.00 4.69 14.86
CA SER A 211 -25.74 3.26 15.14
C SER A 211 -25.29 2.52 13.88
N SER A 212 -26.00 2.70 12.76
CA SER A 212 -25.62 2.14 11.46
C SER A 212 -24.26 2.65 10.98
N ALA A 213 -23.93 3.91 11.27
CA ALA A 213 -22.62 4.49 10.96
C ALA A 213 -21.48 3.82 11.73
N ILE A 214 -21.66 3.60 13.05
CA ILE A 214 -20.66 2.93 13.90
C ILE A 214 -20.49 1.46 13.47
N TRP A 215 -21.59 0.72 13.32
CA TRP A 215 -21.52 -0.68 12.90
C TRP A 215 -20.95 -0.86 11.49
N GLY A 216 -21.34 0.01 10.54
CA GLY A 216 -20.79 0.02 9.18
C GLY A 216 -19.28 0.21 9.19
N MET A 217 -18.80 1.22 9.91
CA MET A 217 -17.38 1.50 10.07
C MET A 217 -16.63 0.32 10.73
N LEU A 218 -17.16 -0.25 11.82
CA LEU A 218 -16.52 -1.39 12.50
C LEU A 218 -16.43 -2.63 11.60
N MET A 219 -17.50 -2.99 10.90
CA MET A 219 -17.51 -4.16 10.01
C MET A 219 -16.65 -3.97 8.76
N ALA A 220 -16.53 -2.75 8.26
CA ALA A 220 -15.64 -2.42 7.16
C ALA A 220 -14.15 -2.62 7.52
N LEU A 221 -13.77 -2.40 8.79
CA LEU A 221 -12.38 -2.47 9.26
C LEU A 221 -12.02 -3.78 9.95
N PHE A 222 -12.95 -4.39 10.67
CA PHE A 222 -12.69 -5.52 11.58
C PHE A 222 -13.53 -6.76 11.28
N GLY A 223 -14.41 -6.76 10.26
CA GLY A 223 -15.12 -7.98 9.90
C GLY A 223 -14.14 -9.13 9.60
N GLY A 224 -14.39 -10.31 10.15
CA GLY A 224 -13.52 -11.47 10.05
C GLY A 224 -13.99 -12.51 9.03
N SER A 225 -13.10 -13.42 8.66
CA SER A 225 -13.41 -14.60 7.85
C SER A 225 -13.83 -15.77 8.75
N PHE A 226 -14.40 -16.81 8.15
CA PHE A 226 -14.61 -18.09 8.84
C PHE A 226 -13.38 -19.01 8.78
N ALA A 227 -12.22 -18.53 8.33
CA ALA A 227 -11.05 -19.37 8.14
C ALA A 227 -10.59 -20.03 9.46
N PHE A 228 -10.80 -19.37 10.60
CA PHE A 228 -10.52 -19.92 11.94
C PHE A 228 -11.25 -21.24 12.24
N ILE A 229 -12.39 -21.52 11.57
CA ILE A 229 -13.13 -22.77 11.75
C ILE A 229 -12.27 -23.95 11.33
N VAL A 230 -11.46 -23.80 10.29
CA VAL A 230 -10.73 -24.93 9.71
C VAL A 230 -9.65 -25.46 10.66
N PRO A 231 -8.76 -24.63 11.26
CA PRO A 231 -7.83 -25.10 12.28
C PRO A 231 -8.50 -25.64 13.54
N ILE A 232 -9.60 -25.03 13.99
CA ILE A 232 -10.27 -25.43 15.23
C ILE A 232 -10.97 -26.78 15.08
N ILE A 233 -11.68 -27.00 13.97
CA ILE A 233 -12.46 -28.22 13.76
C ILE A 233 -11.62 -29.34 13.14
N TYR A 234 -10.75 -29.03 12.18
CA TYR A 234 -10.01 -30.02 11.39
C TYR A 234 -8.52 -30.11 11.76
N GLY A 235 -8.04 -29.33 12.72
CA GLY A 235 -6.64 -29.37 13.17
C GLY A 235 -5.62 -28.93 12.11
N GLN A 236 -6.06 -28.30 11.02
CA GLN A 236 -5.16 -27.87 9.94
C GLN A 236 -4.36 -26.63 10.33
N LYS A 237 -3.13 -26.51 9.84
CA LYS A 237 -2.24 -25.36 10.06
C LYS A 237 -2.46 -24.27 9.01
N ILE A 238 -3.68 -23.75 8.93
CA ILE A 238 -4.01 -22.63 8.03
C ILE A 238 -4.20 -21.33 8.82
N SER A 239 -4.01 -20.19 8.15
CA SER A 239 -4.26 -18.88 8.76
C SER A 239 -5.75 -18.69 9.05
N TRP A 240 -6.04 -18.07 10.19
CA TRP A 240 -7.37 -17.67 10.64
C TRP A 240 -7.85 -16.38 9.95
N ASP A 241 -6.94 -15.63 9.33
CA ASP A 241 -7.23 -14.42 8.57
C ASP A 241 -7.47 -14.74 7.08
N ASP A 242 -6.46 -15.30 6.42
CA ASP A 242 -6.37 -15.47 4.97
C ASP A 242 -6.48 -16.94 4.50
N GLY A 243 -6.95 -17.84 5.38
CA GLY A 243 -7.13 -19.27 5.07
C GLY A 243 -8.03 -19.56 3.86
N PHE A 244 -8.90 -18.62 3.47
CA PHE A 244 -9.73 -18.70 2.26
C PHE A 244 -9.21 -17.83 1.09
N GLY A 245 -7.95 -17.40 1.14
CA GLY A 245 -7.27 -16.71 0.04
C GLY A 245 -7.44 -15.18 -0.01
N ILE A 246 -8.10 -14.56 0.97
CA ILE A 246 -8.20 -13.09 1.07
C ILE A 246 -7.89 -12.62 2.50
N ASN A 247 -6.87 -11.76 2.65
CA ASN A 247 -6.57 -11.09 3.91
C ASN A 247 -7.72 -10.19 4.36
N GLN A 248 -8.03 -10.16 5.65
CA GLN A 248 -9.14 -9.35 6.16
C GLN A 248 -8.73 -7.87 6.35
N PRO A 249 -9.71 -6.94 6.37
CA PRO A 249 -9.45 -5.51 6.34
C PRO A 249 -8.58 -4.95 7.48
N ILE A 250 -8.42 -5.67 8.60
CA ILE A 250 -7.56 -5.25 9.71
C ILE A 250 -6.09 -5.12 9.29
N SER A 251 -5.67 -5.84 8.25
CA SER A 251 -4.30 -5.88 7.76
C SER A 251 -3.99 -4.86 6.66
N LEU A 252 -4.97 -4.12 6.12
CA LEU A 252 -4.75 -3.32 4.90
C LEU A 252 -3.76 -2.19 5.09
N LEU A 253 -3.62 -1.67 6.31
CA LEU A 253 -2.71 -0.55 6.58
C LEU A 253 -1.24 -0.93 6.42
N VAL A 254 -0.92 -2.23 6.46
CA VAL A 254 0.38 -2.79 6.07
C VAL A 254 0.75 -2.42 4.63
N ASN A 255 -0.25 -2.16 3.79
CA ASN A 255 -0.10 -1.50 2.50
C ASN A 255 -0.75 -0.10 2.51
N PRO A 256 -0.04 0.93 3.00
CA PRO A 256 -0.60 2.28 3.14
C PRO A 256 -1.16 2.88 1.86
N SER A 257 -0.64 2.49 0.68
CA SER A 257 -1.11 2.97 -0.62
C SER A 257 -2.57 2.58 -0.88
N ILE A 258 -2.99 1.39 -0.42
CA ILE A 258 -4.37 0.92 -0.53
C ILE A 258 -5.29 1.72 0.38
N VAL A 259 -4.91 1.91 1.64
CA VAL A 259 -5.72 2.70 2.59
C VAL A 259 -5.83 4.16 2.14
N ALA A 260 -4.74 4.76 1.67
CA ALA A 260 -4.77 6.09 1.06
C ALA A 260 -5.73 6.13 -0.15
N SER A 261 -5.68 5.15 -1.04
CA SER A 261 -6.58 5.12 -2.18
C SER A 261 -8.07 4.98 -1.79
N ILE A 262 -8.41 4.19 -0.77
CA ILE A 262 -9.79 4.08 -0.24
C ILE A 262 -10.23 5.43 0.33
N VAL A 263 -9.36 6.12 1.09
CA VAL A 263 -9.62 7.49 1.58
C VAL A 263 -9.97 8.41 0.41
N PHE A 264 -9.15 8.42 -0.65
CA PHE A 264 -9.42 9.24 -1.83
C PHE A 264 -10.71 8.84 -2.57
N MET A 265 -11.05 7.55 -2.66
CA MET A 265 -12.33 7.10 -3.24
C MET A 265 -13.53 7.63 -2.44
N LEU A 266 -13.50 7.50 -1.11
CA LEU A 266 -14.58 7.95 -0.22
C LEU A 266 -14.78 9.46 -0.30
N TYR A 267 -13.71 10.24 -0.17
CA TYR A 267 -13.81 11.70 -0.20
C TYR A 267 -14.09 12.26 -1.59
N SER A 268 -13.59 11.63 -2.67
CA SER A 268 -13.99 12.00 -4.03
C SER A 268 -15.49 11.83 -4.24
N LEU A 269 -16.09 10.76 -3.70
CA LEU A 269 -17.54 10.56 -3.78
C LEU A 269 -18.34 11.65 -3.04
N PHE A 270 -17.86 12.10 -1.88
CA PHE A 270 -18.46 13.24 -1.17
C PHE A 270 -18.32 14.55 -1.95
N ILE A 271 -17.12 14.83 -2.48
CA ILE A 271 -16.86 16.04 -3.27
C ILE A 271 -17.76 16.05 -4.51
N TYR A 272 -17.97 14.90 -5.12
CA TYR A 272 -18.90 14.75 -6.24
C TYR A 272 -20.37 15.00 -5.85
N ASP A 273 -20.84 14.50 -4.69
CA ASP A 273 -22.18 14.81 -4.17
C ASP A 273 -22.36 16.33 -3.98
N LEU A 274 -21.33 17.01 -3.49
CA LEU A 274 -21.32 18.48 -3.35
C LEU A 274 -21.36 19.19 -4.70
N TYR A 275 -20.64 18.68 -5.69
CA TYR A 275 -20.75 19.17 -7.07
C TYR A 275 -22.17 19.00 -7.61
N LEU A 276 -22.78 17.82 -7.47
CA LEU A 276 -24.13 17.57 -7.97
C LEU A 276 -25.18 18.47 -7.30
N SER A 277 -25.02 18.71 -5.99
CA SER A 277 -25.94 19.51 -5.18
C SER A 277 -25.80 21.01 -5.44
N SER A 278 -24.57 21.52 -5.58
CA SER A 278 -24.32 22.97 -5.71
C SER A 278 -24.11 23.44 -7.15
N ARG A 279 -23.80 22.52 -8.07
CA ARG A 279 -23.35 22.79 -9.44
C ARG A 279 -22.12 23.70 -9.55
N ASN A 280 -21.35 23.84 -8.48
CA ASN A 280 -20.14 24.64 -8.46
C ASN A 280 -18.97 23.91 -9.13
N GLN A 281 -18.42 24.50 -10.19
CA GLN A 281 -17.32 23.91 -10.96
C GLN A 281 -16.02 23.72 -10.15
N ARG A 282 -15.84 24.43 -9.04
CA ARG A 282 -14.71 24.19 -8.13
C ARG A 282 -14.75 22.78 -7.54
N TYR A 283 -15.93 22.26 -7.21
CA TYR A 283 -16.05 20.87 -6.75
C TYR A 283 -15.84 19.87 -7.88
N ALA A 284 -16.23 20.20 -9.12
CA ALA A 284 -15.92 19.36 -10.27
C ALA A 284 -14.40 19.26 -10.46
N LEU A 285 -13.68 20.40 -10.43
CA LEU A 285 -12.23 20.43 -10.54
C LEU A 285 -11.54 19.65 -9.42
N VAL A 286 -11.94 19.89 -8.17
CA VAL A 286 -11.38 19.16 -7.02
C VAL A 286 -11.68 17.67 -7.11
N PHE A 287 -12.88 17.29 -7.55
CA PHE A 287 -13.22 15.89 -7.83
C PHE A 287 -12.30 15.29 -8.89
N MET A 288 -12.07 15.98 -10.01
CA MET A 288 -11.17 15.50 -11.07
C MET A 288 -9.77 15.25 -10.53
N VAL A 289 -9.24 16.15 -9.69
CA VAL A 289 -7.91 15.98 -9.06
C VAL A 289 -7.89 14.80 -8.10
N THR A 290 -8.81 14.76 -7.12
CA THR A 290 -8.78 13.71 -6.09
C THR A 290 -9.08 12.33 -6.64
N SER A 291 -9.92 12.22 -7.65
CA SER A 291 -10.22 10.94 -8.31
C SER A 291 -9.18 10.57 -9.37
N GLY A 292 -8.67 11.54 -10.14
CA GLY A 292 -7.70 11.31 -11.21
C GLY A 292 -6.37 10.75 -10.74
N ILE A 293 -5.93 11.09 -9.52
CA ILE A 293 -4.67 10.55 -8.97
C ILE A 293 -4.80 9.12 -8.42
N LEU A 294 -6.01 8.55 -8.31
CA LEU A 294 -6.23 7.23 -7.69
C LEU A 294 -5.37 6.14 -8.33
N VAL A 295 -5.22 6.14 -9.66
CA VAL A 295 -4.41 5.16 -10.38
C VAL A 295 -2.92 5.17 -9.97
N GLY A 296 -2.40 6.35 -9.64
CA GLY A 296 -1.01 6.50 -9.19
C GLY A 296 -0.82 6.19 -7.70
N LEU A 297 -1.89 6.25 -6.89
CA LEU A 297 -1.88 5.73 -5.51
C LEU A 297 -1.96 4.20 -5.51
N LYS A 298 -2.96 3.66 -6.22
CA LYS A 298 -3.14 2.22 -6.45
C LYS A 298 -3.94 2.00 -7.72
N VAL A 299 -3.35 1.28 -8.68
CA VAL A 299 -4.01 0.99 -9.97
C VAL A 299 -5.39 0.34 -9.78
N TYR A 300 -5.55 -0.53 -8.78
CA TYR A 300 -6.81 -1.21 -8.46
C TYR A 300 -7.92 -0.27 -8.01
N ALA A 301 -7.60 0.74 -7.19
CA ALA A 301 -8.56 1.76 -6.83
C ALA A 301 -9.01 2.56 -8.06
N GLY A 302 -8.07 2.88 -8.96
CA GLY A 302 -8.38 3.47 -10.26
C GLY A 302 -9.33 2.60 -11.08
N MET A 303 -9.04 1.31 -11.25
CA MET A 303 -9.91 0.38 -11.99
C MET A 303 -11.34 0.33 -11.42
N ILE A 304 -11.47 0.21 -10.10
CA ILE A 304 -12.77 0.15 -9.42
C ILE A 304 -13.53 1.46 -9.58
N PHE A 305 -12.87 2.59 -9.29
CA PHE A 305 -13.50 3.90 -9.27
C PHE A 305 -13.85 4.37 -10.69
N TYR A 306 -12.93 4.27 -11.64
CA TYR A 306 -13.12 4.72 -13.02
C TYR A 306 -14.12 3.84 -13.76
N GLY A 307 -14.05 2.52 -13.57
CA GLY A 307 -15.05 1.60 -14.12
C GLY A 307 -16.46 1.97 -13.65
N ALA A 308 -16.64 2.12 -12.33
CA ALA A 308 -17.94 2.50 -11.77
C ALA A 308 -18.43 3.88 -12.21
N PHE A 309 -17.56 4.88 -12.18
CA PHE A 309 -17.92 6.25 -12.53
C PHE A 309 -18.22 6.40 -14.02
N THR A 310 -17.48 5.71 -14.89
CA THR A 310 -17.70 5.71 -16.33
C THR A 310 -19.04 5.05 -16.66
N LEU A 311 -19.34 3.88 -16.08
CA LEU A 311 -20.64 3.22 -16.24
C LEU A 311 -21.78 4.13 -15.76
N TYR A 312 -21.61 4.81 -14.63
CA TYR A 312 -22.60 5.76 -14.12
C TYR A 312 -22.79 6.96 -15.05
N ALA A 313 -21.71 7.57 -15.55
CA ALA A 313 -21.76 8.72 -16.45
C ALA A 313 -22.43 8.36 -17.79
N ILE A 314 -22.07 7.22 -18.37
CA ILE A 314 -22.68 6.69 -19.61
C ILE A 314 -24.16 6.37 -19.39
N SER A 315 -24.50 5.66 -18.32
CA SER A 315 -25.89 5.34 -17.97
C SER A 315 -26.75 6.61 -17.80
N SER A 316 -26.22 7.61 -17.10
CA SER A 316 -26.91 8.89 -16.92
C SER A 316 -27.05 9.67 -18.23
N LEU A 317 -26.07 9.60 -19.14
CA LEU A 317 -26.18 10.19 -20.47
C LEU A 317 -27.24 9.48 -21.32
N ILE A 318 -27.21 8.15 -21.40
CA ILE A 318 -28.07 7.37 -22.28
C ILE A 318 -29.51 7.36 -21.79
N PHE A 319 -29.73 7.00 -20.51
CA PHE A 319 -31.04 6.74 -19.94
C PHE A 319 -31.67 7.97 -19.28
N GLN A 320 -30.86 8.88 -18.70
CA GLN A 320 -31.38 10.08 -18.04
C GLN A 320 -31.19 11.36 -18.86
N LYS A 321 -30.49 11.29 -20.00
CA LYS A 321 -30.12 12.43 -20.86
C LYS A 321 -29.39 13.56 -20.11
N LYS A 322 -28.60 13.20 -19.09
CA LYS A 322 -27.83 14.16 -18.28
C LYS A 322 -26.34 14.13 -18.63
N SER A 323 -25.85 15.20 -19.25
CA SER A 323 -24.43 15.36 -19.61
C SER A 323 -23.54 15.87 -18.47
N VAL A 324 -24.11 16.24 -17.33
CA VAL A 324 -23.38 16.92 -16.22
C VAL A 324 -22.23 16.10 -15.63
N HIS A 325 -22.20 14.80 -15.90
CA HIS A 325 -21.20 13.86 -15.42
C HIS A 325 -20.01 13.71 -16.38
N LEU A 326 -20.16 14.13 -17.65
CA LEU A 326 -19.16 13.93 -18.69
C LEU A 326 -17.89 14.75 -18.44
N LEU A 327 -18.03 16.03 -18.13
CA LEU A 327 -16.87 16.89 -17.85
C LEU A 327 -16.02 16.33 -16.68
N PRO A 328 -16.61 16.00 -15.50
CA PRO A 328 -15.89 15.29 -14.44
C PRO A 328 -15.22 13.98 -14.89
N ALA A 329 -15.91 13.16 -15.70
CA ALA A 329 -15.38 11.89 -16.18
C ALA A 329 -14.14 12.09 -17.07
N VAL A 330 -14.22 13.01 -18.03
CA VAL A 330 -13.13 13.35 -18.94
C VAL A 330 -11.97 13.98 -18.17
N GLY A 331 -12.23 14.94 -17.29
CA GLY A 331 -11.18 15.59 -16.50
C GLY A 331 -10.43 14.60 -15.59
N MET A 332 -11.17 13.69 -14.93
CA MET A 332 -10.58 12.59 -14.16
C MET A 332 -9.73 11.67 -15.05
N ALA A 333 -10.23 11.30 -16.23
CA ALA A 333 -9.51 10.43 -17.16
C ALA A 333 -8.22 11.07 -17.69
N VAL A 334 -8.23 12.37 -17.98
CA VAL A 334 -7.04 13.13 -18.41
C VAL A 334 -5.97 13.13 -17.32
N ILE A 335 -6.36 13.43 -16.08
CA ILE A 335 -5.42 13.41 -14.95
C ILE A 335 -4.89 11.98 -14.73
N ALA A 336 -5.75 10.98 -14.73
CA ALA A 336 -5.36 9.58 -14.60
C ALA A 336 -4.37 9.14 -15.70
N ALA A 337 -4.64 9.50 -16.96
CA ALA A 337 -3.76 9.22 -18.08
C ALA A 337 -2.41 9.92 -17.94
N SER A 338 -2.41 11.19 -17.51
CA SER A 338 -1.18 11.96 -17.30
C SER A 338 -0.28 11.35 -16.22
N VAL A 339 -0.88 10.77 -15.17
CA VAL A 339 -0.15 10.09 -14.08
C VAL A 339 0.30 8.69 -14.50
N PHE A 340 -0.56 7.94 -15.18
CA PHE A 340 -0.35 6.51 -15.44
C PHE A 340 0.56 6.24 -16.64
N LEU A 341 0.29 6.89 -17.77
CA LEU A 341 0.93 6.57 -19.06
C LEU A 341 2.45 6.74 -19.05
N PRO A 342 3.05 7.79 -18.45
CA PRO A 342 4.51 7.96 -18.49
C PRO A 342 5.30 6.80 -17.89
N PHE A 343 4.69 6.04 -16.98
CA PHE A 343 5.35 4.97 -16.24
C PHE A 343 4.80 3.57 -16.53
N ASN A 344 3.56 3.47 -17.04
CA ASN A 344 2.84 2.20 -17.12
C ASN A 344 2.26 1.86 -18.51
N ALA A 345 2.45 2.69 -19.54
CA ALA A 345 1.79 2.49 -20.85
C ALA A 345 2.02 1.11 -21.50
N ARG A 346 3.11 0.41 -21.15
CA ARG A 346 3.47 -0.91 -21.70
C ARG A 346 3.27 -2.07 -20.72
N TYR A 347 2.67 -1.83 -19.55
CA TYR A 347 2.64 -2.78 -18.44
C TYR A 347 1.22 -2.96 -17.87
N GLY A 348 0.99 -4.08 -17.18
CA GLY A 348 -0.23 -4.28 -16.38
C GLY A 348 -1.46 -4.80 -17.15
N PHE A 349 -1.27 -5.58 -18.22
CA PHE A 349 -2.38 -6.21 -18.92
C PHE A 349 -3.07 -7.29 -18.08
N LEU A 350 -4.37 -7.46 -18.33
CA LEU A 350 -5.20 -8.49 -17.70
C LEU A 350 -5.24 -9.73 -18.60
N VAL A 351 -5.06 -10.90 -17.99
CA VAL A 351 -5.23 -12.20 -18.64
C VAL A 351 -6.50 -12.83 -18.12
N TYR A 352 -7.38 -13.25 -19.04
CA TYR A 352 -8.62 -13.94 -18.69
C TYR A 352 -8.30 -15.32 -18.12
N GLN A 353 -8.53 -15.49 -16.82
CA GLN A 353 -8.32 -16.75 -16.11
C GLN A 353 -9.43 -16.91 -15.05
N PRO A 354 -10.62 -17.38 -15.47
CA PRO A 354 -11.79 -17.43 -14.61
C PRO A 354 -11.61 -18.41 -13.45
N PHE A 355 -12.14 -18.04 -12.28
CA PHE A 355 -12.12 -18.83 -11.05
C PHE A 355 -10.73 -19.20 -10.51
N TRP A 356 -9.68 -18.51 -10.96
CA TRP A 356 -8.33 -18.73 -10.44
C TRP A 356 -8.22 -18.60 -8.91
N PRO A 357 -8.79 -17.58 -8.23
CA PRO A 357 -8.63 -17.47 -6.78
C PRO A 357 -9.32 -18.60 -6.00
N PRO A 358 -10.60 -18.96 -6.27
CA PRO A 358 -11.22 -20.12 -5.64
C PRO A 358 -10.44 -21.43 -5.85
N ASP A 359 -9.93 -21.67 -7.07
CA ASP A 359 -9.13 -22.85 -7.37
C ASP A 359 -7.84 -22.92 -6.57
N ARG A 360 -7.11 -21.80 -6.50
CA ARG A 360 -5.85 -21.73 -5.75
C ARG A 360 -6.07 -21.85 -4.26
N MET A 361 -7.17 -21.36 -3.73
CA MET A 361 -7.57 -21.61 -2.35
C MET A 361 -7.77 -23.11 -2.11
N MET A 362 -8.50 -23.81 -2.99
CA MET A 362 -8.75 -25.24 -2.85
C MET A 362 -7.45 -26.05 -2.90
N MET A 363 -6.61 -25.83 -3.92
CA MET A 363 -5.36 -26.60 -4.11
C MET A 363 -4.23 -26.19 -3.17
N GLY A 364 -4.20 -24.92 -2.78
CA GLY A 364 -3.15 -24.34 -1.95
C GLY A 364 -3.54 -24.38 -0.48
N THR A 365 -4.23 -23.34 -0.02
CA THR A 365 -4.45 -23.12 1.41
C THR A 365 -5.26 -24.23 2.08
N LEU A 366 -6.24 -24.82 1.39
CA LEU A 366 -7.06 -25.92 1.92
C LEU A 366 -6.52 -27.32 1.59
N ASP A 367 -5.40 -27.41 0.86
CA ASP A 367 -4.67 -28.64 0.54
C ASP A 367 -5.50 -29.74 -0.16
N PHE A 368 -6.53 -29.35 -0.93
CA PHE A 368 -7.23 -30.28 -1.83
C PHE A 368 -6.39 -30.52 -3.09
N THR A 369 -5.25 -31.20 -2.95
CA THR A 369 -4.28 -31.46 -4.03
C THR A 369 -4.88 -32.17 -5.25
N MET A 370 -5.92 -32.99 -5.05
CA MET A 370 -6.61 -33.72 -6.12
C MET A 370 -7.71 -32.90 -6.83
N TRP A 371 -7.86 -31.62 -6.50
CA TRP A 371 -8.90 -30.75 -7.07
C TRP A 371 -8.81 -30.67 -8.60
N GLU A 372 -7.60 -30.45 -9.13
CA GLU A 372 -7.37 -30.37 -10.57
C GLU A 372 -7.60 -31.72 -11.25
N LEU A 373 -7.13 -32.81 -10.65
CA LEU A 373 -7.35 -34.15 -11.21
C LEU A 373 -8.86 -34.46 -11.30
N LYS A 374 -9.62 -34.13 -10.25
CA LYS A 374 -11.08 -34.31 -10.25
C LYS A 374 -11.74 -33.50 -11.38
N ARG A 375 -11.30 -32.27 -11.60
CA ARG A 375 -11.78 -31.44 -12.71
C ARG A 375 -11.46 -32.05 -14.06
N GLN A 376 -10.23 -32.51 -14.27
CA GLN A 376 -9.80 -33.17 -15.51
C GLN A 376 -10.59 -34.45 -15.77
N THR A 377 -10.80 -35.30 -14.76
CA THR A 377 -11.62 -36.51 -14.87
C THR A 377 -13.05 -36.18 -15.28
N LEU A 378 -13.68 -35.17 -14.67
CA LEU A 378 -15.04 -34.77 -15.04
C LEU A 378 -15.13 -34.23 -16.48
N ARG A 379 -14.09 -33.52 -16.95
CA ARG A 379 -13.98 -33.08 -18.35
C ARG A 379 -13.80 -34.26 -19.31
N MET A 380 -12.94 -35.22 -18.98
CA MET A 380 -12.73 -36.43 -19.79
C MET A 380 -14.01 -37.28 -19.88
N LEU A 381 -14.79 -37.35 -18.81
CA LEU A 381 -16.09 -38.02 -18.78
C LEU A 381 -17.22 -37.22 -19.46
N GLY A 382 -16.94 -36.04 -20.03
CA GLY A 382 -17.96 -35.17 -20.65
C GLY A 382 -18.98 -34.59 -19.67
N SER A 383 -18.73 -34.65 -18.36
CA SER A 383 -19.68 -34.25 -17.33
C SER A 383 -19.62 -32.73 -17.05
N GLY A 384 -20.22 -31.93 -17.93
CA GLY A 384 -20.28 -30.47 -17.78
C GLY A 384 -20.95 -30.02 -16.47
N LEU A 385 -22.06 -30.65 -16.09
CA LEU A 385 -22.73 -30.40 -14.80
C LEU A 385 -21.84 -30.74 -13.61
N GLY A 386 -21.03 -31.80 -13.72
CA GLY A 386 -20.05 -32.17 -12.71
C GLY A 386 -18.99 -31.07 -12.52
N VAL A 387 -18.46 -30.53 -13.61
CA VAL A 387 -17.51 -29.40 -13.57
C VAL A 387 -18.16 -28.16 -12.96
N ILE A 388 -19.38 -27.80 -13.38
CA ILE A 388 -20.11 -26.65 -12.81
C ILE A 388 -20.31 -26.82 -11.30
N LYS A 389 -20.71 -28.02 -10.85
CA LYS A 389 -20.87 -28.31 -9.42
C LYS A 389 -19.55 -28.19 -8.66
N LEU A 390 -18.45 -28.66 -9.25
CA LEU A 390 -17.12 -28.57 -8.65
C LEU A 390 -16.72 -27.10 -8.45
N GLU A 391 -16.78 -26.30 -9.51
CA GLU A 391 -16.45 -24.87 -9.49
C GLU A 391 -17.38 -24.09 -8.54
N ALA A 392 -18.67 -24.42 -8.53
CA ALA A 392 -19.63 -23.82 -7.61
C ALA A 392 -19.25 -24.10 -6.14
N VAL A 393 -18.76 -25.29 -5.81
CA VAL A 393 -18.30 -25.59 -4.44
C VAL A 393 -17.10 -24.73 -4.08
N ALA A 394 -16.06 -24.65 -4.92
CA ALA A 394 -14.90 -23.79 -4.66
C ALA A 394 -15.32 -22.32 -4.48
N PHE A 395 -16.17 -21.82 -5.37
CA PHE A 395 -16.68 -20.46 -5.31
C PHE A 395 -17.46 -20.18 -4.02
N MET A 396 -18.34 -21.10 -3.61
CA MET A 396 -19.13 -20.93 -2.39
C MET A 396 -18.25 -20.95 -1.14
N VAL A 397 -17.27 -21.86 -1.06
CA VAL A 397 -16.31 -21.89 0.05
C VAL A 397 -15.50 -20.60 0.09
N PHE A 398 -15.01 -20.13 -1.07
CA PHE A 398 -14.26 -18.88 -1.19
C PHE A 398 -15.09 -17.68 -0.76
N LEU A 399 -16.32 -17.53 -1.29
CA LEU A 399 -17.17 -16.38 -1.01
C LEU A 399 -17.65 -16.35 0.44
N PHE A 400 -18.28 -17.43 0.91
CA PHE A 400 -18.84 -17.47 2.26
C PHE A 400 -17.77 -17.56 3.34
N GLY A 401 -16.67 -18.27 3.05
CA GLY A 401 -15.50 -18.32 3.93
C GLY A 401 -14.90 -16.95 4.17
N ASN A 402 -14.70 -16.15 3.12
CA ASN A 402 -14.14 -14.79 3.26
C ASN A 402 -15.14 -13.74 3.76
N LEU A 403 -16.43 -13.86 3.43
CA LEU A 403 -17.44 -12.94 3.96
C LEU A 403 -17.62 -13.10 5.48
N GLY A 404 -17.54 -14.34 5.97
CA GLY A 404 -17.61 -14.65 7.40
C GLY A 404 -18.82 -13.99 8.07
N THR A 405 -18.57 -13.23 9.13
CA THR A 405 -19.62 -12.62 9.94
C THR A 405 -20.43 -11.54 9.21
N ARG A 406 -19.93 -11.03 8.07
CA ARG A 406 -20.64 -10.05 7.24
C ARG A 406 -21.94 -10.60 6.67
N ILE A 407 -22.05 -11.93 6.49
CA ILE A 407 -23.25 -12.57 5.94
C ILE A 407 -24.50 -12.22 6.77
N LEU A 408 -24.40 -12.27 8.11
CA LEU A 408 -25.51 -11.96 9.02
C LEU A 408 -26.01 -10.52 8.83
N GLY A 409 -25.08 -9.58 8.62
CA GLY A 409 -25.39 -8.21 8.31
C GLY A 409 -26.10 -8.06 6.97
N LEU A 410 -25.57 -8.69 5.93
CA LEU A 410 -26.14 -8.63 4.58
C LEU A 410 -27.55 -9.21 4.51
N MET A 411 -27.80 -10.34 5.18
CA MET A 411 -29.14 -10.96 5.24
C MET A 411 -30.17 -10.08 5.96
N SER A 412 -29.71 -9.16 6.81
CA SER A 412 -30.57 -8.24 7.56
C SER A 412 -30.88 -6.95 6.81
N LEU A 413 -30.19 -6.65 5.70
CA LEU A 413 -30.42 -5.45 4.90
C LEU A 413 -31.76 -5.51 4.17
N LYS A 414 -32.46 -4.37 4.11
CA LYS A 414 -33.58 -4.18 3.17
C LYS A 414 -33.44 -2.83 2.45
N SER A 415 -34.11 -2.71 1.31
CA SER A 415 -34.09 -1.49 0.47
C SER A 415 -34.43 -0.21 1.24
N GLY A 416 -35.32 -0.30 2.25
CA GLY A 416 -35.72 0.83 3.10
C GLY A 416 -34.64 1.34 4.07
N ASP A 417 -33.52 0.64 4.22
CA ASP A 417 -32.40 1.10 5.07
C ASP A 417 -31.54 2.18 4.39
N PHE A 418 -31.73 2.38 3.08
CA PHE A 418 -30.92 3.28 2.27
C PHE A 418 -31.67 4.57 1.94
N ARG A 419 -31.33 5.66 2.64
CA ARG A 419 -31.89 6.99 2.37
C ARG A 419 -31.30 7.63 1.12
N HIS A 420 -29.99 7.46 0.90
CA HIS A 420 -29.29 8.05 -0.24
C HIS A 420 -28.89 7.00 -1.26
N ARG A 421 -29.77 6.77 -2.26
CA ARG A 421 -29.59 5.76 -3.32
C ARG A 421 -28.31 5.94 -4.14
N PHE A 422 -27.84 7.17 -4.32
CA PHE A 422 -26.60 7.44 -5.06
C PHE A 422 -25.38 6.79 -4.39
N PHE A 423 -25.16 7.07 -3.10
CA PHE A 423 -24.04 6.47 -2.35
C PHE A 423 -24.15 4.95 -2.30
N THR A 424 -25.34 4.42 -1.98
CA THR A 424 -25.55 2.96 -1.95
C THR A 424 -25.24 2.31 -3.29
N GLY A 425 -25.75 2.87 -4.40
CA GLY A 425 -25.51 2.35 -5.74
C GLY A 425 -24.02 2.32 -6.09
N GLN A 426 -23.27 3.37 -5.76
CA GLN A 426 -21.83 3.39 -6.00
C GLN A 426 -21.07 2.37 -5.18
N ILE A 427 -21.39 2.20 -3.90
CA ILE A 427 -20.76 1.17 -3.06
C ILE A 427 -21.07 -0.23 -3.59
N MET A 428 -22.29 -0.49 -4.06
CA MET A 428 -22.64 -1.77 -4.67
C MET A 428 -21.86 -2.04 -5.97
N ILE A 429 -21.74 -1.05 -6.86
CA ILE A 429 -20.96 -1.17 -8.10
C ILE A 429 -19.47 -1.35 -7.78
N TRP A 430 -18.92 -0.60 -6.83
CA TRP A 430 -17.53 -0.79 -6.39
C TRP A 430 -17.30 -2.20 -5.83
N SER A 431 -18.22 -2.68 -5.00
CA SER A 431 -18.16 -4.05 -4.45
C SER A 431 -18.18 -5.09 -5.56
N ALA A 432 -19.07 -4.91 -6.55
CA ALA A 432 -19.18 -5.82 -7.69
C ALA A 432 -17.91 -5.83 -8.55
N ILE A 433 -17.37 -4.67 -8.93
CA ILE A 433 -16.14 -4.59 -9.73
C ILE A 433 -14.95 -5.17 -8.95
N SER A 434 -14.84 -4.82 -7.67
CA SER A 434 -13.77 -5.29 -6.78
C SER A 434 -13.77 -6.81 -6.59
N PHE A 435 -14.93 -7.46 -6.74
CA PHE A 435 -15.07 -8.91 -6.64
C PHE A 435 -14.97 -9.61 -8.00
N LEU A 436 -15.69 -9.13 -9.00
CA LEU A 436 -15.82 -9.80 -10.30
C LEU A 436 -14.54 -9.71 -11.12
N VAL A 437 -13.85 -8.57 -11.14
CA VAL A 437 -12.63 -8.44 -11.94
C VAL A 437 -11.55 -9.46 -11.53
N PRO A 438 -11.12 -9.57 -10.27
CA PRO A 438 -10.13 -10.57 -9.87
C PRO A 438 -10.67 -12.02 -9.89
N LEU A 439 -11.99 -12.23 -10.02
CA LEU A 439 -12.57 -13.55 -10.23
C LEU A 439 -12.35 -14.06 -11.65
N PHE A 440 -12.35 -13.16 -12.64
CA PHE A 440 -12.24 -13.50 -14.06
C PHE A 440 -10.87 -13.22 -14.67
N PHE A 441 -10.08 -12.36 -14.04
CA PHE A 441 -8.82 -11.89 -14.60
C PHE A 441 -7.68 -11.95 -13.59
N ILE A 442 -6.49 -12.33 -14.08
CA ILE A 442 -5.24 -12.20 -13.34
C ILE A 442 -4.31 -11.20 -14.03
N GLN A 443 -3.27 -10.77 -13.32
CA GLN A 443 -2.13 -10.09 -13.92
C GLN A 443 -0.98 -11.09 -14.07
N PRO A 444 -0.29 -11.11 -15.23
CA PRO A 444 0.93 -11.91 -15.42
C PRO A 444 1.98 -11.57 -14.38
N ILE A 445 1.99 -10.31 -13.90
CA ILE A 445 2.98 -9.80 -12.94
C ILE A 445 2.90 -10.45 -11.57
N GLY A 446 1.77 -11.08 -11.27
CA GLY A 446 1.55 -11.74 -10.01
C GLY A 446 0.06 -11.74 -9.78
N ALA A 447 -0.53 -12.92 -9.85
CA ALA A 447 -1.94 -13.09 -9.56
C ALA A 447 -2.31 -12.62 -8.13
N PHE A 448 -1.35 -12.65 -7.20
CA PHE A 448 -1.50 -12.08 -5.86
C PHE A 448 -1.81 -10.57 -5.87
N ASN A 449 -1.27 -9.81 -6.83
CA ASN A 449 -1.58 -8.38 -6.90
C ASN A 449 -3.07 -8.15 -7.19
N MET A 450 -3.70 -8.98 -8.03
CA MET A 450 -5.15 -8.91 -8.29
C MET A 450 -6.00 -9.27 -7.08
N ILE A 451 -5.52 -10.15 -6.18
CA ILE A 451 -6.23 -10.49 -4.94
C ILE A 451 -6.48 -9.23 -4.09
N GLN A 452 -5.61 -8.21 -4.18
CA GLN A 452 -5.77 -6.94 -3.45
C GLN A 452 -7.07 -6.20 -3.83
N MET A 453 -7.70 -6.49 -4.98
CA MET A 453 -9.03 -5.97 -5.31
C MET A 453 -10.11 -6.50 -4.35
N TYR A 454 -10.00 -7.75 -3.90
CA TYR A 454 -10.94 -8.30 -2.91
C TYR A 454 -10.88 -7.58 -1.56
N TRP A 455 -9.78 -6.89 -1.24
CA TRP A 455 -9.69 -6.07 -0.04
C TRP A 455 -10.65 -4.88 -0.07
N TYR A 456 -10.80 -4.23 -1.23
CA TYR A 456 -11.81 -3.19 -1.43
C TYR A 456 -13.23 -3.78 -1.31
N PHE A 457 -13.45 -4.96 -1.88
CA PHE A 457 -14.72 -5.68 -1.74
C PHE A 457 -15.08 -5.90 -0.26
N LEU A 458 -14.15 -6.43 0.56
CA LEU A 458 -14.41 -6.69 1.98
C LEU A 458 -14.69 -5.43 2.80
N VAL A 459 -14.04 -4.30 2.47
CA VAL A 459 -14.32 -3.00 3.10
C VAL A 459 -15.73 -2.52 2.74
N PHE A 460 -16.08 -2.50 1.46
CA PHE A 460 -17.36 -1.98 0.99
C PHE A 460 -18.55 -2.87 1.38
N ILE A 461 -18.40 -4.19 1.27
CA ILE A 461 -19.43 -5.13 1.71
C ILE A 461 -19.53 -5.17 3.23
N GLY A 462 -18.42 -4.95 3.95
CA GLY A 462 -18.40 -4.78 5.40
C GLY A 462 -19.21 -3.56 5.85
N LEU A 463 -19.08 -2.43 5.13
CA LEU A 463 -19.88 -1.22 5.39
C LEU A 463 -21.38 -1.51 5.29
N LEU A 464 -21.81 -2.20 4.23
CA LEU A 464 -23.20 -2.60 4.03
C LEU A 464 -23.65 -3.61 5.10
N ALA A 465 -22.84 -4.62 5.39
CA ALA A 465 -23.15 -5.60 6.43
C ALA A 465 -23.37 -4.94 7.80
N GLY A 466 -22.53 -3.98 8.19
CA GLY A 466 -22.68 -3.26 9.45
C GLY A 466 -23.98 -2.44 9.53
N ILE A 467 -24.45 -1.86 8.42
CA ILE A 467 -25.77 -1.20 8.36
C ILE A 467 -26.88 -2.20 8.67
N GLY A 468 -26.81 -3.41 8.09
CA GLY A 468 -27.77 -4.48 8.34
C GLY A 468 -27.71 -5.02 9.77
N LEU A 469 -26.52 -5.14 10.37
CA LEU A 469 -26.36 -5.50 11.78
C LEU A 469 -26.98 -4.47 12.71
N ALA A 470 -26.77 -3.17 12.46
CA ALA A 470 -27.42 -2.13 13.26
C ALA A 470 -28.95 -2.25 13.22
N ARG A 471 -29.51 -2.60 12.06
CA ARG A 471 -30.93 -2.91 11.93
C ARG A 471 -31.32 -4.13 12.76
N LEU A 472 -30.59 -5.24 12.64
CA LEU A 472 -30.82 -6.48 13.39
C LEU A 472 -30.87 -6.21 14.90
N PHE A 473 -29.93 -5.44 15.44
CA PHE A 473 -29.90 -5.08 16.86
C PHE A 473 -30.97 -4.06 17.26
N SER A 474 -31.46 -3.24 16.32
CA SER A 474 -32.59 -2.32 16.54
C SER A 474 -33.98 -2.96 16.39
N SER A 475 -34.05 -4.20 15.91
CA SER A 475 -35.31 -4.90 15.66
C SER A 475 -36.06 -5.28 16.94
N ARG A 476 -37.29 -5.81 16.81
CA ARG A 476 -38.12 -6.28 17.94
C ARG A 476 -37.69 -7.66 18.50
N LEU A 477 -36.48 -8.13 18.19
CA LEU A 477 -35.96 -9.38 18.77
C LEU A 477 -35.84 -9.26 20.31
N ASN A 478 -36.05 -10.38 21.00
CA ASN A 478 -35.85 -10.48 22.45
C ASN A 478 -34.40 -10.10 22.81
N LYS A 479 -34.22 -9.38 23.94
CA LYS A 479 -32.91 -8.98 24.48
C LYS A 479 -31.94 -10.16 24.61
N ASN A 480 -32.41 -11.34 25.04
CA ASN A 480 -31.58 -12.52 25.19
C ASN A 480 -31.02 -13.01 23.84
N LEU A 481 -31.86 -13.01 22.80
CA LEU A 481 -31.44 -13.39 21.45
C LEU A 481 -30.46 -12.36 20.87
N LYS A 482 -30.68 -11.06 21.10
CA LYS A 482 -29.72 -10.02 20.70
C LYS A 482 -28.37 -10.20 21.39
N MET A 483 -28.36 -10.52 22.68
CA MET A 483 -27.14 -10.77 23.43
C MET A 483 -26.42 -12.02 22.90
N LEU A 484 -27.13 -13.11 22.64
CA LEU A 484 -26.58 -14.31 22.02
C LEU A 484 -25.97 -14.01 20.64
N LEU A 485 -26.69 -13.28 19.77
CA LEU A 485 -26.20 -12.86 18.46
C LEU A 485 -24.96 -11.97 18.57
N ALA A 486 -24.90 -11.07 19.55
CA ALA A 486 -23.73 -10.24 19.81
C ALA A 486 -22.52 -11.09 20.26
N ILE A 487 -22.73 -12.07 21.14
CA ILE A 487 -21.67 -13.00 21.58
C ILE A 487 -21.16 -13.81 20.38
N ILE A 488 -22.06 -14.40 19.59
CA ILE A 488 -21.69 -15.15 18.38
C ILE A 488 -20.90 -14.26 17.43
N LEU A 489 -21.38 -13.04 17.15
CA LEU A 489 -20.71 -12.09 16.28
C LEU A 489 -19.29 -11.78 16.77
N ILE A 490 -19.11 -11.53 18.06
CA ILE A 490 -17.80 -11.25 18.66
C ILE A 490 -16.88 -12.47 18.53
N LEU A 491 -17.35 -13.64 18.94
CA LEU A 491 -16.58 -14.89 18.91
C LEU A 491 -16.16 -15.31 17.50
N THR A 492 -16.95 -14.94 16.49
CA THR A 492 -16.69 -15.31 15.08
C THR A 492 -15.94 -14.20 14.31
N THR A 493 -15.87 -12.97 14.83
CA THR A 493 -15.16 -11.86 14.18
C THR A 493 -13.74 -11.68 14.74
N LEU A 494 -13.56 -11.84 16.05
CA LEU A 494 -12.27 -11.63 16.70
C LEU A 494 -11.15 -12.60 16.29
N PRO A 495 -11.38 -13.88 15.95
CA PRO A 495 -10.29 -14.82 15.66
C PRO A 495 -9.32 -14.35 14.58
N SER A 496 -9.81 -13.86 13.43
CA SER A 496 -8.96 -13.35 12.34
C SER A 496 -8.09 -12.17 12.79
N ALA A 497 -8.70 -11.23 13.54
CA ALA A 497 -7.99 -10.09 14.11
C ALA A 497 -6.95 -10.51 15.16
N TYR A 498 -7.30 -11.48 16.02
CA TYR A 498 -6.43 -12.01 17.04
C TYR A 498 -5.19 -12.66 16.46
N GLU A 499 -5.31 -13.49 15.41
CA GLU A 499 -4.14 -14.09 14.76
C GLU A 499 -3.19 -13.00 14.24
N LYS A 500 -3.68 -12.01 13.49
CA LYS A 500 -2.80 -10.95 12.97
C LYS A 500 -2.19 -10.11 14.09
N ILE A 501 -2.96 -9.76 15.13
CA ILE A 501 -2.41 -9.03 16.29
C ILE A 501 -1.35 -9.88 16.98
N THR A 502 -1.55 -11.17 17.20
CA THR A 502 -0.55 -12.02 17.85
C THR A 502 0.68 -12.26 16.98
N GLN A 503 0.53 -12.45 15.68
CA GLN A 503 1.65 -12.51 14.73
C GLN A 503 2.46 -11.20 14.74
N VAL A 504 1.77 -10.06 14.74
CA VAL A 504 2.40 -8.74 14.77
C VAL A 504 3.03 -8.46 16.14
N TYR A 505 2.39 -8.78 17.26
CA TYR A 505 2.85 -8.34 18.59
C TYR A 505 3.65 -9.39 19.36
N LEU A 506 3.23 -10.66 19.31
CA LEU A 506 3.72 -11.74 20.17
C LEU A 506 4.71 -12.68 19.50
N SER A 507 4.84 -12.64 18.16
CA SER A 507 5.83 -13.48 17.48
C SER A 507 7.26 -13.10 17.91
N ARG A 508 7.99 -14.08 18.44
CA ARG A 508 9.43 -13.94 18.78
C ARG A 508 10.34 -14.15 17.57
N LYS A 509 9.82 -14.73 16.48
CA LYS A 509 10.55 -14.97 15.23
C LYS A 509 10.26 -13.84 14.24
N VAL A 510 10.75 -12.65 14.56
CA VAL A 510 10.54 -11.45 13.74
C VAL A 510 11.90 -10.99 13.23
N PRO A 511 12.06 -10.71 11.92
CA PRO A 511 13.26 -10.08 11.40
C PRO A 511 13.61 -8.83 12.22
N ALA A 512 14.81 -8.81 12.75
CA ALA A 512 15.28 -7.76 13.63
C ALA A 512 16.69 -7.34 13.20
N LEU A 513 16.94 -6.04 13.25
CA LEU A 513 18.26 -5.46 13.02
C LEU A 513 18.88 -5.15 14.36
N SER A 514 20.08 -5.69 14.59
CA SER A 514 20.85 -5.44 15.78
C SER A 514 21.32 -3.98 15.87
N LYS A 515 21.88 -3.60 17.01
CA LYS A 515 22.51 -2.28 17.16
C LYS A 515 23.63 -2.07 16.13
N ASP A 516 24.42 -3.12 15.88
CA ASP A 516 25.52 -3.09 14.91
C ASP A 516 24.99 -2.97 13.49
N ASP A 517 23.84 -3.57 13.16
CA ASP A 517 23.21 -3.39 11.85
C ASP A 517 22.77 -1.93 11.64
N LEU A 518 22.15 -1.33 12.65
CA LEU A 518 21.70 0.06 12.58
C LEU A 518 22.90 1.02 12.47
N GLU A 519 23.97 0.77 13.22
CA GLU A 519 25.21 1.54 13.11
C GLU A 519 25.84 1.39 11.72
N PHE A 520 25.84 0.18 11.17
CA PHE A 520 26.36 -0.12 9.82
C PHE A 520 25.62 0.69 8.76
N TYR A 521 24.27 0.64 8.73
CA TYR A 521 23.49 1.39 7.76
C TYR A 521 23.53 2.90 8.01
N ASN A 522 23.54 3.33 9.26
CA ASN A 522 23.69 4.75 9.58
C ASN A 522 25.04 5.29 9.08
N THR A 523 26.12 4.54 9.26
CA THR A 523 27.44 4.91 8.74
C THR A 523 27.43 4.96 7.22
N LEU A 524 26.88 3.94 6.55
CA LEU A 524 26.75 3.93 5.09
C LEU A 524 25.95 5.14 4.55
N SER A 525 24.93 5.59 5.30
CA SER A 525 24.14 6.76 4.95
C SER A 525 24.91 8.08 5.03
N GLN A 526 25.97 8.13 5.82
CA GLN A 526 26.85 9.29 6.01
C GLN A 526 28.04 9.31 5.03
N LEU A 527 28.37 8.17 4.42
CA LEU A 527 29.43 8.05 3.42
C LEU A 527 28.96 8.58 2.07
N GLY A 528 29.14 9.87 1.78
CA GLY A 528 28.83 10.45 0.46
C GLY A 528 27.33 10.52 0.08
N PRO A 529 26.99 11.04 -1.11
CA PRO A 529 25.59 11.25 -1.54
C PRO A 529 24.85 9.95 -1.91
N TYR A 530 23.52 10.05 -2.09
CA TYR A 530 22.69 8.91 -2.52
C TYR A 530 23.07 8.36 -3.90
N SER A 531 23.60 9.21 -4.79
CA SER A 531 23.96 8.85 -6.17
C SER A 531 25.09 7.85 -6.31
N GLU A 532 25.84 7.61 -5.24
CA GLU A 532 26.92 6.62 -5.23
C GLU A 532 26.36 5.20 -5.13
N THR A 533 26.87 4.30 -5.96
CA THR A 533 26.43 2.91 -6.03
C THR A 533 27.20 2.02 -5.05
N VAL A 534 26.46 1.19 -4.33
CA VAL A 534 26.96 0.15 -3.45
C VAL A 534 26.77 -1.22 -4.09
N LEU A 535 27.83 -2.03 -4.11
CA LEU A 535 27.79 -3.45 -4.43
C LEU A 535 27.78 -4.28 -3.14
N GLU A 536 26.77 -5.11 -2.93
CA GLU A 536 26.74 -6.08 -1.82
C GLU A 536 27.26 -7.44 -2.32
N ILE A 537 28.24 -7.99 -1.61
CA ILE A 537 28.81 -9.30 -1.92
C ILE A 537 28.09 -10.39 -1.13
N PRO A 538 27.54 -11.42 -1.78
CA PRO A 538 26.80 -12.46 -1.09
C PRO A 538 27.71 -13.47 -0.41
N ASP A 539 27.26 -14.01 0.73
CA ASP A 539 27.94 -15.11 1.42
C ASP A 539 27.56 -16.46 0.78
N LEU A 540 28.20 -16.80 -0.34
CA LEU A 540 27.95 -18.04 -1.08
C LEU A 540 29.18 -18.96 -1.08
N PRO A 541 29.01 -20.29 -0.98
CA PRO A 541 30.12 -21.22 -1.12
C PRO A 541 30.73 -21.18 -2.53
N GLN A 542 29.92 -20.89 -3.55
CA GLN A 542 30.34 -20.75 -4.94
C GLN A 542 29.61 -19.58 -5.61
N TYR A 543 30.36 -18.78 -6.36
CA TYR A 543 29.88 -17.62 -7.11
C TYR A 543 29.58 -18.00 -8.56
N SER A 544 28.38 -18.54 -8.80
CA SER A 544 27.85 -18.77 -10.14
C SER A 544 26.70 -17.79 -10.42
N PRO A 545 26.40 -17.47 -11.68
CA PRO A 545 25.26 -16.61 -12.00
C PRO A 545 23.94 -17.12 -11.41
N ALA A 546 23.73 -18.44 -11.39
CA ALA A 546 22.53 -19.06 -10.84
C ALA A 546 22.43 -18.92 -9.31
N THR A 547 23.54 -19.17 -8.58
CA THR A 547 23.55 -19.04 -7.12
C THR A 547 23.42 -17.59 -6.68
N ILE A 548 24.01 -16.65 -7.40
CA ILE A 548 23.85 -15.21 -7.13
C ILE A 548 22.43 -14.77 -7.43
N ARG A 549 21.83 -15.21 -8.55
CA ARG A 549 20.43 -14.91 -8.85
C ARG A 549 19.49 -15.40 -7.74
N ALA A 550 19.65 -16.64 -7.28
CA ALA A 550 18.86 -17.19 -6.18
C ALA A 550 19.05 -16.39 -4.88
N TRP A 551 20.27 -15.91 -4.60
CA TRP A 551 20.52 -15.01 -3.48
C TRP A 551 19.80 -13.66 -3.66
N VAL A 552 19.90 -13.02 -4.83
CA VAL A 552 19.23 -11.75 -5.12
C VAL A 552 17.73 -11.88 -4.90
N GLU A 553 17.10 -12.94 -5.43
CA GLU A 553 15.68 -13.22 -5.27
C GLU A 553 15.25 -13.37 -3.79
N ALA A 554 16.18 -13.70 -2.89
CA ALA A 554 15.97 -13.81 -1.46
C ALA A 554 16.32 -12.54 -0.65
N THR A 555 16.86 -11.50 -1.28
CA THR A 555 17.23 -10.24 -0.62
C THR A 555 16.14 -9.16 -0.72
N SER A 556 16.31 -8.07 0.04
CA SER A 556 15.47 -6.88 0.01
C SER A 556 16.35 -5.64 -0.21
N PRO A 557 15.80 -4.50 -0.67
CA PRO A 557 16.55 -3.26 -0.88
C PRO A 557 16.84 -2.51 0.43
N ILE A 558 17.44 -3.21 1.40
CA ILE A 558 17.74 -2.67 2.74
C ILE A 558 18.82 -1.59 2.72
N ILE A 559 19.83 -1.72 1.85
CA ILE A 559 20.90 -0.71 1.69
C ILE A 559 20.30 0.62 1.17
N PRO A 560 19.46 0.62 0.11
CA PRO A 560 18.74 1.82 -0.28
C PRO A 560 17.83 2.36 0.81
N ALA A 561 17.08 1.49 1.50
CA ALA A 561 16.12 1.91 2.52
C ALA A 561 16.75 2.55 3.76
N LEU A 562 17.82 1.96 4.30
CA LEU A 562 18.43 2.38 5.57
C LEU A 562 19.79 3.03 5.37
N GLY A 563 20.59 2.52 4.44
CA GLY A 563 21.91 3.04 4.08
C GLY A 563 21.89 4.24 3.14
N ASN A 564 20.73 4.66 2.61
CA ASN A 564 20.58 5.85 1.77
C ASN A 564 21.56 5.88 0.58
N LYS A 565 21.67 4.77 -0.14
CA LYS A 565 22.55 4.59 -1.29
C LYS A 565 21.85 3.87 -2.44
N ARG A 566 22.32 4.06 -3.66
CA ARG A 566 21.95 3.17 -4.77
C ARG A 566 22.55 1.81 -4.53
N GLN A 567 21.81 0.76 -4.83
CA GLN A 567 22.33 -0.61 -4.79
C GLN A 567 22.48 -1.15 -6.20
N PHE A 568 23.63 -1.77 -6.46
CA PHE A 568 23.94 -2.36 -7.76
C PHE A 568 22.89 -3.41 -8.16
N LEU A 569 22.53 -4.28 -7.23
CA LEU A 569 21.50 -5.29 -7.40
C LEU A 569 20.96 -5.74 -6.03
N ALA A 570 19.64 -5.83 -5.90
CA ALA A 570 18.93 -6.45 -4.78
C ALA A 570 17.61 -7.08 -5.25
N GLY A 571 17.00 -7.89 -4.38
CA GLY A 571 15.68 -8.49 -4.58
C GLY A 571 14.53 -7.48 -4.51
N GLU A 572 13.31 -7.99 -4.73
CA GLU A 572 12.08 -7.21 -5.00
C GLU A 572 12.10 -6.43 -6.32
N VAL A 573 12.67 -7.01 -7.38
CA VAL A 573 12.61 -6.42 -8.72
C VAL A 573 11.17 -6.46 -9.25
N VAL A 574 10.65 -5.33 -9.72
CA VAL A 574 9.36 -5.29 -10.43
C VAL A 574 9.52 -6.09 -11.74
N GLN A 575 8.96 -7.30 -11.75
CA GLN A 575 9.46 -8.50 -12.45
C GLN A 575 9.47 -8.51 -13.99
N PHE A 576 9.07 -7.47 -14.74
CA PHE A 576 8.81 -7.64 -16.19
C PHE A 576 9.70 -6.86 -17.13
N LYS A 577 10.37 -5.81 -16.66
CA LYS A 577 11.24 -5.01 -17.52
C LYS A 577 12.70 -5.42 -17.41
N TYR A 578 13.09 -5.94 -16.26
CA TYR A 578 14.50 -6.05 -15.91
C TYR A 578 15.01 -7.49 -15.96
N ASP A 579 14.27 -8.44 -16.53
CA ASP A 579 14.71 -9.84 -16.61
C ASP A 579 16.09 -9.98 -17.25
N ASP A 580 16.36 -9.20 -18.31
CA ASP A 580 17.68 -9.15 -18.94
C ASP A 580 18.76 -8.63 -17.97
N LEU A 581 18.48 -7.58 -17.21
CA LEU A 581 19.43 -7.03 -16.24
C LEU A 581 19.61 -7.93 -15.01
N VAL A 582 18.54 -8.61 -14.58
CA VAL A 582 18.54 -9.63 -13.54
C VAL A 582 19.29 -10.88 -14.02
N SER A 583 19.53 -11.04 -15.32
CA SER A 583 20.45 -12.06 -15.85
C SER A 583 21.91 -11.58 -15.93
N ILE A 584 22.14 -10.33 -16.35
CA ILE A 584 23.48 -9.77 -16.57
C ILE A 584 24.18 -9.40 -15.25
N ARG A 585 23.48 -8.75 -14.31
CA ARG A 585 24.10 -8.25 -13.07
C ARG A 585 24.62 -9.41 -12.19
N PRO A 586 23.90 -10.54 -12.01
CA PRO A 586 24.47 -11.72 -11.33
C PRO A 586 25.72 -12.27 -11.99
N GLN A 587 25.78 -12.26 -13.33
CA GLN A 587 26.98 -12.67 -14.06
C GLN A 587 28.16 -11.73 -13.74
N GLN A 588 27.94 -10.43 -13.71
CA GLN A 588 28.97 -9.45 -13.37
C GLN A 588 29.48 -9.60 -11.94
N ILE A 589 28.58 -9.89 -10.97
CA ILE A 589 28.99 -10.22 -9.60
C ILE A 589 29.80 -11.52 -9.58
N ALA A 590 29.43 -12.54 -10.37
CA ALA A 590 30.19 -13.78 -10.49
C ALA A 590 31.59 -13.52 -11.06
N GLU A 591 31.71 -12.65 -12.08
CA GLU A 591 32.99 -12.26 -12.67
C GLU A 591 33.88 -11.52 -11.66
N ILE A 592 33.34 -10.59 -10.88
CA ILE A 592 34.07 -9.91 -9.79
C ILE A 592 34.54 -10.91 -8.72
N MET A 593 33.72 -11.91 -8.39
CA MET A 593 34.02 -12.88 -7.34
C MET A 593 34.73 -14.13 -7.85
N GLN A 594 35.05 -14.22 -9.15
CA GLN A 594 35.64 -15.40 -9.76
C GLN A 594 36.94 -15.86 -9.08
N PRO A 595 37.86 -14.97 -8.64
CA PRO A 595 39.07 -15.41 -7.93
C PRO A 595 38.78 -16.08 -6.57
N GLN A 596 37.60 -15.84 -5.99
CA GLN A 596 37.24 -16.38 -4.68
C GLN A 596 37.05 -17.91 -4.75
N GLY A 597 37.83 -18.64 -3.97
CA GLY A 597 37.69 -20.09 -3.84
C GLY A 597 38.42 -20.92 -4.90
N MET A 598 39.33 -20.31 -5.67
CA MET A 598 40.28 -21.07 -6.49
C MET A 598 41.55 -21.35 -5.69
N ASP A 599 41.92 -22.63 -5.58
CA ASP A 599 43.12 -23.06 -4.82
C ASP A 599 44.44 -22.64 -5.50
N TYR A 600 44.43 -22.50 -6.83
CA TYR A 600 45.57 -22.04 -7.63
C TYR A 600 45.09 -21.16 -8.80
N ILE A 601 45.61 -19.93 -8.85
CA ILE A 601 45.38 -18.99 -9.96
C ILE A 601 46.75 -18.51 -10.44
N SER A 602 47.03 -18.66 -11.73
CA SER A 602 48.25 -18.06 -12.30
C SER A 602 48.23 -16.53 -12.16
N GLU A 603 49.39 -15.90 -11.99
CA GLU A 603 49.48 -14.44 -11.86
C GLU A 603 48.82 -13.71 -13.03
N TYR A 604 49.03 -14.21 -14.26
CA TYR A 604 48.38 -13.69 -15.46
C TYR A 604 46.84 -13.79 -15.40
N THR A 605 46.32 -14.94 -14.97
CA THR A 605 44.87 -15.14 -14.81
C THR A 605 44.31 -14.20 -13.74
N ARG A 606 45.01 -14.05 -12.61
CA ARG A 606 44.61 -13.14 -11.52
C ARG A 606 44.58 -11.69 -12.01
N LEU A 607 45.60 -11.25 -12.72
CA LEU A 607 45.66 -9.88 -13.28
C LEU A 607 44.51 -9.63 -14.26
N LYS A 608 44.18 -10.60 -15.12
CA LYS A 608 43.05 -10.48 -16.06
C LYS A 608 41.71 -10.39 -15.33
N MET A 609 41.51 -11.21 -14.30
CA MET A 609 40.29 -11.16 -13.48
C MET A 609 40.19 -9.84 -12.71
N ASP A 610 41.30 -9.35 -12.15
CA ASP A 610 41.38 -8.06 -11.46
C ASP A 610 41.03 -6.89 -12.40
N GLN A 611 41.62 -6.86 -13.60
CA GLN A 611 41.27 -5.86 -14.62
C GLN A 611 39.79 -5.90 -15.00
N ARG A 612 39.22 -7.10 -15.14
CA ARG A 612 37.79 -7.26 -15.43
C ARG A 612 36.92 -6.76 -14.28
N ALA A 613 37.27 -7.06 -13.03
CA ALA A 613 36.56 -6.55 -11.86
C ALA A 613 36.59 -5.02 -11.81
N ARG A 614 37.76 -4.40 -12.00
CA ARG A 614 37.90 -2.93 -12.06
C ARG A 614 37.09 -2.30 -13.18
N GLN A 615 37.06 -2.94 -14.35
CA GLN A 615 36.24 -2.49 -15.48
C GLN A 615 34.76 -2.44 -15.11
N ILE A 616 34.22 -3.52 -14.52
CA ILE A 616 32.82 -3.58 -14.10
C ILE A 616 32.52 -2.52 -13.02
N LEU A 617 33.41 -2.39 -12.02
CA LEU A 617 33.26 -1.41 -10.95
C LEU A 617 33.22 0.03 -11.50
N SER A 618 34.06 0.34 -12.49
CA SER A 618 34.07 1.64 -13.17
C SER A 618 32.80 1.85 -14.01
N GLU A 619 32.44 0.87 -14.84
CA GLU A 619 31.27 0.92 -15.75
C GLU A 619 29.98 1.27 -15.01
N TYR A 620 29.78 0.72 -13.81
CA TYR A 620 28.59 0.96 -12.99
C TYR A 620 28.79 1.98 -11.87
N SER A 621 29.92 2.69 -11.89
CA SER A 621 30.26 3.72 -10.89
C SER A 621 30.09 3.21 -9.46
N ILE A 622 30.56 1.98 -9.19
CA ILE A 622 30.51 1.35 -7.87
C ILE A 622 31.55 2.03 -6.99
N LYS A 623 31.07 2.79 -6.00
CA LYS A 623 31.93 3.53 -5.07
C LYS A 623 32.21 2.75 -3.79
N TYR A 624 31.28 1.90 -3.38
CA TYR A 624 31.43 1.10 -2.15
C TYR A 624 31.11 -0.37 -2.40
N ILE A 625 31.85 -1.24 -1.70
CA ILE A 625 31.59 -2.68 -1.64
C ILE A 625 31.26 -3.04 -0.19
N VAL A 626 30.14 -3.73 0.02
CA VAL A 626 29.66 -4.19 1.31
C VAL A 626 29.83 -5.70 1.42
N VAL A 627 30.46 -6.14 2.51
CA VAL A 627 30.66 -7.56 2.84
C VAL A 627 30.11 -7.81 4.24
N ARG A 628 29.10 -8.68 4.37
CA ARG A 628 28.38 -8.95 5.65
C ARG A 628 28.73 -10.29 6.30
N PHE A 629 29.87 -10.86 5.91
CA PHE A 629 30.37 -12.14 6.41
C PHE A 629 31.83 -12.01 6.86
N ASP A 630 32.28 -12.92 7.72
CA ASP A 630 33.60 -12.82 8.39
C ASP A 630 34.74 -13.49 7.60
N ARG A 631 34.44 -14.31 6.58
CA ARG A 631 35.47 -14.91 5.73
C ARG A 631 36.19 -13.85 4.88
N SER A 632 37.49 -14.03 4.66
CA SER A 632 38.29 -13.10 3.87
C SER A 632 37.87 -13.12 2.40
N VAL A 633 37.63 -11.92 1.86
CA VAL A 633 37.42 -11.70 0.42
C VAL A 633 38.77 -11.54 -0.30
N TRP A 634 38.87 -12.04 -1.53
CA TRP A 634 40.12 -12.05 -2.31
C TRP A 634 40.69 -10.64 -2.53
N PHE A 635 39.82 -9.64 -2.73
CA PHE A 635 40.22 -8.27 -3.03
C PHE A 635 40.61 -7.43 -1.81
N LYS A 636 40.58 -8.00 -0.59
CA LYS A 636 40.82 -7.24 0.66
C LYS A 636 42.17 -6.50 0.68
N ASN A 637 43.18 -7.04 -0.01
CA ASN A 637 44.54 -6.51 -0.06
C ASN A 637 44.87 -5.84 -1.39
N GLU A 638 43.90 -5.71 -2.30
CA GLU A 638 44.12 -5.08 -3.59
C GLU A 638 44.19 -3.55 -3.44
N SER A 639 45.05 -2.89 -4.22
CA SER A 639 45.32 -1.46 -4.06
C SER A 639 44.11 -0.56 -4.37
N TRP A 640 43.14 -1.07 -5.12
CA TRP A 640 41.93 -0.34 -5.52
C TRP A 640 40.78 -0.45 -4.50
N VAL A 641 41.01 -1.09 -3.36
CA VAL A 641 40.01 -1.24 -2.30
C VAL A 641 40.60 -0.82 -0.96
N ARG A 642 39.89 0.04 -0.21
CA ARG A 642 40.27 0.40 1.16
C ARG A 642 39.10 0.20 2.12
N PRO A 643 39.27 -0.49 3.26
CA PRO A 643 38.22 -0.56 4.28
C PRO A 643 38.00 0.83 4.90
N VAL A 644 36.75 1.27 4.98
CA VAL A 644 36.37 2.57 5.57
C VAL A 644 35.54 2.42 6.84
N PHE A 645 34.89 1.26 7.03
CA PHE A 645 34.14 0.95 8.25
C PHE A 645 34.09 -0.56 8.46
N LYS A 646 34.17 -1.01 9.71
CA LYS A 646 34.00 -2.42 10.10
C LYS A 646 33.32 -2.51 11.46
N ASN A 647 32.31 -3.36 11.56
CA ASN A 647 31.72 -3.81 12.83
C ASN A 647 31.26 -5.29 12.71
N ASN A 648 30.47 -5.78 13.66
CA ASN A 648 30.01 -7.18 13.66
C ASN A 648 29.00 -7.49 12.54
N THR A 649 28.35 -6.48 11.95
CA THR A 649 27.46 -6.67 10.79
C THR A 649 28.23 -6.86 9.49
N GLY A 650 29.39 -6.22 9.36
CA GLY A 650 30.17 -6.31 8.14
C GLY A 650 31.26 -5.25 7.99
N THR A 651 31.87 -5.24 6.81
CA THR A 651 32.88 -4.26 6.39
C THR A 651 32.38 -3.50 5.17
N VAL A 652 32.54 -2.19 5.19
CA VAL A 652 32.37 -1.32 4.02
C VAL A 652 33.75 -1.01 3.47
N TYR A 653 33.94 -1.28 2.19
CA TYR A 653 35.13 -0.92 1.45
C TYR A 653 34.81 0.21 0.49
N GLU A 654 35.71 1.19 0.39
CA GLU A 654 35.71 2.21 -0.63
C GLU A 654 36.52 1.72 -1.84
N VAL A 655 35.95 1.89 -3.02
CA VAL A 655 36.62 1.64 -4.29
C VAL A 655 37.41 2.89 -4.69
N VAL A 656 38.70 2.71 -4.93
CA VAL A 656 39.67 3.74 -5.33
C VAL A 656 40.26 3.29 -6.66
N LEU A 657 39.56 3.58 -7.75
CA LEU A 657 40.10 3.36 -9.09
C LEU A 657 40.89 4.61 -9.47
N ASP A 658 42.19 4.44 -9.73
CA ASP A 658 42.98 5.44 -10.45
C ASP A 658 42.42 5.52 -11.88
N TYR A 659 41.84 6.66 -12.23
CA TYR A 659 41.32 6.93 -13.57
C TYR A 659 42.41 7.37 -14.55
#